data_AF-A0A7C3FUS2-F1
#
_entry.id   AF-A0A7C3FUS2-F1
#
_cell.length_a   1.000
_cell.length_b   1.000
_cell.length_c   1.000
_cell.angle_alpha   90.00
_cell.angle_beta   90.00
_cell.angle_gamma   90.00
#
_symmetry.space_group_name_H-M   'P 1'
#
loop_
_entity.id
_entity.type
_entity.pdbx_description
1 polymer ?
#
loop_
_entity_poly.entity_id
_entity_poly.type
_entity_poly.pdbx_seq_one_letter_code
_entity_poly.pdbx_strand_id
1 'polypeptide(L)'
;MKIDRQPIFLRIHGDNIIECERGLHLIADSFSATVRRLLSPPYMPHYEIVDNEIALFRVELLAGHGRWGVNIQDIFQSHGAPLREATDAVITRILDQDNSEEILLAVEFSSALPAGNNAWQRNGRALACAVAGVPYLYFTEVGGVELGKNRVVKAPRFPNPIVPFSYLTASETYGVLCLPVYAPSPSSSEDIYAQFSQAIGVEDVKQVVRYVIENNLSHQSYEILAHKAMMMVKILADTRKRVDTLRGDEWSDFLKLETDSQKADWLAQKHKGWRKKRAGKVKTTDTFQSLVELFDLVQSISVGASDIPICLIPQIERLGFANKISDLYGNLIDPHFIKWLASDSPLVVVWITGFKPRGDDSRPDRGLVPLARMIFGDKIEILSIVSGPAKPAMWALLQEDAQQLARQNGLWEAIIHLSNGVLVDSPTLANGPLTLLLTPVRKQNQHTIRFPMASSVTNFSEHDVDSVIHLLFSTNMEMEIFEAMCNPPGGDWSGLSMMNFQSGSEIRWTSLPRVSAVGGKRPDHVIQFGSESEDFTLLAIESKDIPSKIADNLGPRLTTYIEQLSKMPPITVRKSASDWQLWQNDELAMTSPDIISGGAFCWTKESDLTLYLKKCEFDVVMAIEFDSIEQSALLHLLLRPAAEFLLPKIYSLAQRFGGRLKIQVH
;
A
#
# COMPACT_ATOMS: atom_id res chain seq x y z
N MET A 1 21.53 7.93 40.32
CA MET A 1 20.34 8.80 40.31
C MET A 1 19.55 8.46 39.05
N LYS A 2 18.60 7.52 39.12
CA LYS A 2 17.74 7.18 37.97
C LYS A 2 16.73 8.33 37.84
N ILE A 3 16.87 9.14 36.81
CA ILE A 3 15.85 10.15 36.50
C ILE A 3 14.65 9.36 35.99
N ASP A 4 13.56 9.43 36.75
CA ASP A 4 12.28 8.80 36.48
C ASP A 4 11.62 9.55 35.31
N ARG A 5 12.08 9.27 34.08
CA ARG A 5 11.51 9.88 32.88
C ARG A 5 10.22 9.14 32.58
N GLN A 6 9.09 9.84 32.68
CA GLN A 6 7.79 9.29 32.28
C GLN A 6 7.84 8.84 30.81
N PRO A 7 7.21 7.72 30.45
CA PRO A 7 7.18 7.24 29.08
C PRO A 7 6.49 8.26 28.17
N ILE A 8 6.97 8.38 26.93
CA ILE A 8 6.29 9.18 25.91
C ILE A 8 5.08 8.39 25.41
N PHE A 9 3.93 9.06 25.31
CA PHE A 9 2.70 8.46 24.81
C PHE A 9 2.59 8.66 23.29
N LEU A 10 2.47 7.55 22.57
CA LEU A 10 2.33 7.50 21.13
C LEU A 10 1.03 6.81 20.74
N ARG A 11 0.52 7.17 19.57
CA ARG A 11 -0.58 6.48 18.89
C ARG A 11 -0.14 6.09 17.49
N ILE A 12 -0.64 4.94 17.02
CA ILE A 12 -0.42 4.49 15.65
C ILE A 12 -1.78 4.32 14.99
N HIS A 13 -2.12 5.27 14.11
CA HIS A 13 -3.30 5.22 13.27
C HIS A 13 -2.99 4.38 12.04
N GLY A 14 -3.47 3.14 12.00
CA GLY A 14 -3.18 2.21 10.90
C GLY A 14 -4.40 1.89 10.07
N ASP A 15 -4.19 1.53 8.80
CA ASP A 15 -5.26 1.05 7.92
C ASP A 15 -5.90 -0.23 8.48
N ASN A 16 -5.09 -1.07 9.14
CA ASN A 16 -5.52 -2.24 9.88
C ASN A 16 -4.51 -2.57 10.99
N ILE A 17 -4.81 -3.59 11.79
CA ILE A 17 -3.99 -3.97 12.96
C ILE A 17 -2.56 -4.39 12.58
N ILE A 18 -2.36 -5.04 11.43
CA ILE A 18 -1.04 -5.48 10.98
C ILE A 18 -0.15 -4.28 10.69
N GLU A 19 -0.69 -3.24 10.06
CA GLU A 19 0.07 -2.02 9.77
C GLU A 19 0.35 -1.20 11.04
N CYS A 20 -0.57 -1.24 12.02
CA CYS A 20 -0.30 -0.70 13.35
C CYS A 20 0.88 -1.43 14.03
N GLU A 21 0.89 -2.76 14.05
CA GLU A 21 1.94 -3.55 14.68
C GLU A 21 3.28 -3.41 13.97
N ARG A 22 3.29 -3.31 12.63
CA ARG A 22 4.50 -2.97 11.87
C ARG A 22 5.07 -1.62 12.28
N GLY A 23 4.21 -0.61 12.45
CA GLY A 23 4.62 0.69 12.99
C GLY A 23 5.19 0.60 14.42
N LEU A 24 4.55 -0.21 15.28
CA LEU A 24 4.99 -0.45 16.65
C LEU A 24 6.38 -1.08 16.71
N HIS A 25 6.59 -2.14 15.93
CA HIS A 25 7.88 -2.84 15.84
C HIS A 25 8.96 -1.96 15.20
N LEU A 26 8.60 -1.15 14.19
CA LEU A 26 9.55 -0.18 13.63
C LEU A 26 10.06 0.81 14.68
N ILE A 27 9.19 1.32 15.57
CA ILE A 27 9.62 2.17 16.68
C ILE A 27 10.50 1.35 17.64
N ALA A 28 10.07 0.17 18.08
CA ALA A 28 10.83 -0.65 19.03
C ALA A 28 12.24 -0.97 18.53
N ASP A 29 12.37 -1.42 17.28
CA ASP A 29 13.63 -1.73 16.63
C ASP A 29 14.53 -0.49 16.50
N SER A 30 13.95 0.69 16.30
CA SER A 30 14.68 1.96 16.22
C SER A 30 15.36 2.38 17.53
N PHE A 31 14.87 1.86 18.66
CA PHE A 31 15.42 2.06 19.98
C PHE A 31 16.13 0.82 20.54
N SER A 32 16.30 -0.24 19.73
CA SER A 32 16.81 -1.54 20.18
C SER A 32 16.06 -2.07 21.41
N ALA A 33 14.76 -1.82 21.45
CA ALA A 33 13.90 -2.09 22.59
C ALA A 33 12.93 -3.25 22.28
N THR A 34 12.29 -3.76 23.33
CA THR A 34 11.32 -4.87 23.21
C THR A 34 9.90 -4.36 23.37
N VAL A 35 8.95 -5.04 22.70
CA VAL A 35 7.53 -4.74 22.81
C VAL A 35 6.90 -5.62 23.88
N ARG A 36 6.22 -4.99 24.84
CA ARG A 36 5.43 -5.67 25.88
C ARG A 36 3.98 -5.24 25.77
N ARG A 37 3.08 -6.21 25.57
CA ARG A 37 1.64 -5.94 25.55
C ARG A 37 1.11 -5.65 26.96
N LEU A 38 0.24 -4.64 27.07
CA LEU A 38 -0.49 -4.31 28.29
C LEU A 38 -1.90 -4.89 28.28
N LEU A 39 -2.49 -5.08 29.46
CA LEU A 39 -3.89 -5.46 29.61
C LEU A 39 -4.80 -4.36 29.06
N SER A 40 -5.40 -4.64 27.92
CA SER A 40 -6.17 -3.69 27.11
C SER A 40 -7.24 -4.45 26.30
N PRO A 41 -8.31 -3.76 25.85
CA PRO A 41 -9.27 -4.36 24.94
C PRO A 41 -8.61 -4.84 23.64
N PRO A 42 -9.02 -5.99 23.09
CA PRO A 42 -8.41 -6.55 21.87
C PRO A 42 -8.60 -5.69 20.61
N TYR A 43 -9.64 -4.85 20.56
CA TYR A 43 -9.89 -3.96 19.42
C TYR A 43 -9.07 -2.65 19.48
N MET A 44 -8.44 -2.36 20.62
CA MET A 44 -7.59 -1.18 20.83
C MET A 44 -6.43 -1.58 21.76
N PRO A 45 -5.48 -2.39 21.25
CA PRO A 45 -4.43 -2.95 22.09
C PRO A 45 -3.40 -1.90 22.47
N HIS A 46 -2.94 -1.98 23.71
CA HIS A 46 -1.93 -1.08 24.29
C HIS A 46 -0.62 -1.83 24.52
N TYR A 47 0.48 -1.15 24.30
CA TYR A 47 1.83 -1.69 24.42
C TYR A 47 2.76 -0.74 25.17
N GLU A 48 3.81 -1.30 25.76
CA GLU A 48 5.01 -0.59 26.19
C GLU A 48 6.18 -1.01 25.32
N ILE A 49 7.00 -0.04 24.93
CA ILE A 49 8.32 -0.28 24.35
C ILE A 49 9.34 -0.09 25.46
N VAL A 50 10.09 -1.15 25.76
CA VAL A 50 10.91 -1.28 26.97
C VAL A 50 12.36 -1.54 26.61
N ASP A 51 13.26 -0.73 27.18
CA ASP A 51 14.71 -0.94 27.15
C ASP A 51 15.20 -1.17 28.59
N ASN A 52 15.80 -2.34 28.86
CA ASN A 52 16.34 -2.70 30.18
C ASN A 52 15.33 -2.46 31.35
N GLU A 53 14.08 -2.92 31.18
CA GLU A 53 12.93 -2.73 32.10
C GLU A 53 12.45 -1.28 32.26
N ILE A 54 13.02 -0.32 31.53
CA ILE A 54 12.56 1.07 31.51
C ILE A 54 11.59 1.23 30.33
N ALA A 55 10.35 1.59 30.64
CA ALA A 55 9.36 1.94 29.61
C ALA A 55 9.74 3.27 28.95
N LEU A 56 10.15 3.21 27.69
CA LEU A 56 10.46 4.39 26.88
C LEU A 56 9.17 5.02 26.32
N PHE A 57 8.26 4.16 25.86
CA PHE A 57 7.02 4.57 25.21
C PHE A 57 5.84 3.75 25.71
N ARG A 58 4.67 4.40 25.73
CA ARG A 58 3.36 3.74 25.77
C ARG A 58 2.68 3.98 24.44
N VAL A 59 2.18 2.92 23.83
CA VAL A 59 1.68 2.97 22.45
C VAL A 59 0.26 2.40 22.40
N GLU A 60 -0.66 3.16 21.83
CA GLU A 60 -2.02 2.72 21.52
C GLU A 60 -2.14 2.47 20.01
N LEU A 61 -2.69 1.31 19.61
CA LEU A 61 -2.93 0.98 18.20
C LEU A 61 -4.38 1.27 17.83
N LEU A 62 -4.56 2.14 16.83
CA LEU A 62 -5.86 2.60 16.35
C LEU A 62 -6.08 2.11 14.91
N ALA A 63 -6.59 0.88 14.79
CA ALA A 63 -6.79 0.21 13.50
C ALA A 63 -8.07 0.66 12.78
N GLY A 64 -7.97 0.89 11.47
CA GLY A 64 -9.03 1.36 10.60
C GLY A 64 -9.12 2.89 10.60
N HIS A 65 -8.91 3.51 9.44
CA HIS A 65 -8.97 4.97 9.29
C HIS A 65 -10.39 5.52 9.43
N GLY A 66 -10.51 6.77 9.90
CA GLY A 66 -11.75 7.56 9.86
C GLY A 66 -12.83 7.21 10.90
N ARG A 67 -12.57 6.25 11.80
CA ARG A 67 -13.53 5.77 12.80
C ARG A 67 -13.25 6.21 14.24
N TRP A 68 -12.08 6.79 14.50
CA TRP A 68 -11.60 7.19 15.83
C TRP A 68 -11.94 8.65 16.17
N GLY A 69 -13.09 9.14 15.68
CA GLY A 69 -13.51 10.55 15.81
C GLY A 69 -12.67 11.55 15.01
N VAL A 70 -11.60 11.09 14.37
CA VAL A 70 -10.69 11.87 13.53
C VAL A 70 -10.49 11.16 12.19
N ASN A 71 -10.27 11.96 11.15
CA ASN A 71 -9.90 11.46 9.83
C ASN A 71 -8.56 12.09 9.43
N ILE A 72 -7.49 11.27 9.45
CA ILE A 72 -6.13 11.72 9.16
C ILE A 72 -5.98 12.27 7.74
N GLN A 73 -6.76 11.76 6.77
CA GLN A 73 -6.71 12.25 5.40
C GLN A 73 -7.35 13.64 5.27
N ASP A 74 -8.43 13.91 6.01
CA ASP A 74 -9.02 15.25 6.08
C ASP A 74 -8.07 16.24 6.78
N ILE A 75 -7.35 15.76 7.81
CA ILE A 75 -6.30 16.54 8.48
C ILE A 75 -5.17 16.89 7.50
N PHE A 76 -4.65 15.94 6.73
CA PHE A 76 -3.63 16.20 5.70
C PHE A 76 -4.14 17.18 4.64
N GLN A 77 -5.39 17.02 4.17
CA GLN A 77 -5.98 17.91 3.17
C GLN A 77 -6.12 19.35 3.68
N SER A 78 -6.52 19.54 4.94
CA SER A 78 -6.59 20.87 5.56
C SER A 78 -5.20 21.53 5.71
N HIS A 79 -4.13 20.74 5.61
CA HIS A 79 -2.73 21.20 5.59
C HIS A 79 -2.09 21.13 4.20
N GLY A 80 -2.91 21.14 3.14
CA GLY A 80 -2.44 21.33 1.77
C GLY A 80 -2.22 20.06 0.96
N ALA A 81 -2.41 18.86 1.53
CA ALA A 81 -2.32 17.63 0.75
C ALA A 81 -3.32 17.65 -0.43
N PRO A 82 -2.86 17.43 -1.67
CA PRO A 82 -3.73 17.49 -2.84
C PRO A 82 -4.64 16.27 -2.99
N LEU A 83 -4.36 15.16 -2.29
CA LEU A 83 -5.06 13.88 -2.46
C LEU A 83 -5.46 13.30 -1.10
N ARG A 84 -6.64 12.69 -1.04
CA ARG A 84 -7.14 11.95 0.13
C ARG A 84 -6.74 10.47 0.08
N GLU A 85 -5.46 10.17 -0.17
CA GLU A 85 -4.95 8.80 -0.11
C GLU A 85 -4.37 8.49 1.26
N ALA A 86 -4.98 7.54 1.98
CA ALA A 86 -4.51 7.07 3.28
C ALA A 86 -3.20 6.29 3.14
N THR A 87 -2.24 6.55 4.03
CA THR A 87 -1.05 5.73 4.26
C THR A 87 -1.39 4.53 5.14
N ASP A 88 -0.52 3.54 5.18
CA ASP A 88 -0.76 2.31 5.93
C ASP A 88 -0.65 2.54 7.45
N ALA A 89 0.25 3.44 7.90
CA ALA A 89 0.32 3.88 9.29
C ALA A 89 0.68 5.36 9.42
N VAL A 90 0.20 6.01 10.48
CA VAL A 90 0.61 7.35 10.92
C VAL A 90 0.88 7.32 12.42
N ILE A 91 2.11 7.66 12.79
CA ILE A 91 2.60 7.71 14.17
C ILE A 91 2.41 9.12 14.70
N THR A 92 1.73 9.24 15.84
CA THR A 92 1.46 10.52 16.49
C THR A 92 1.94 10.50 17.95
N ARG A 93 2.20 11.69 18.50
CA ARG A 93 2.51 11.89 19.92
C ARG A 93 1.30 12.52 20.60
N ILE A 94 0.94 12.00 21.77
CA ILE A 94 -0.07 12.63 22.61
C ILE A 94 0.56 13.82 23.35
N LEU A 95 -0.12 14.97 23.29
CA LEU A 95 0.25 16.18 24.02
C LEU A 95 -0.81 16.42 25.11
N ASP A 96 -0.58 15.86 26.30
CA ASP A 96 -1.54 15.86 27.42
C ASP A 96 -2.04 17.25 27.82
N GLN A 97 -1.18 18.27 27.69
CA GLN A 97 -1.53 19.64 28.07
C GLN A 97 -2.64 20.24 27.18
N ASP A 98 -2.76 19.75 25.95
CA ASP A 98 -3.59 20.37 24.90
C ASP A 98 -4.75 19.46 24.45
N ASN A 99 -4.91 18.27 25.06
CA ASN A 99 -5.83 17.21 24.60
C ASN A 99 -5.75 17.01 23.08
N SER A 100 -4.52 16.97 22.57
CA SER A 100 -4.24 16.95 21.13
C SER A 100 -3.19 15.90 20.77
N GLU A 101 -3.14 15.57 19.50
CA GLU A 101 -2.13 14.70 18.91
C GLU A 101 -1.28 15.50 17.91
N GLU A 102 0.02 15.21 17.91
CA GLU A 102 1.01 15.76 16.99
C GLU A 102 1.47 14.68 16.00
N ILE A 103 1.41 14.95 14.70
CA ILE A 103 1.85 14.00 13.67
C ILE A 103 3.37 13.99 13.58
N LEU A 104 3.97 12.80 13.69
CA LEU A 104 5.42 12.62 13.63
C LEU A 104 5.87 12.02 12.30
N LEU A 105 5.23 10.92 11.86
CA LEU A 105 5.70 10.11 10.74
C LEU A 105 4.52 9.39 10.08
N ALA A 106 4.47 9.42 8.75
CA ALA A 106 3.62 8.54 7.96
C ALA A 106 4.47 7.41 7.33
N VAL A 107 3.92 6.19 7.31
CA VAL A 107 4.60 5.01 6.79
C VAL A 107 3.69 4.24 5.84
N GLU A 108 4.28 3.77 4.75
CA GLU A 108 3.67 2.87 3.78
C GLU A 108 4.47 1.57 3.74
N PHE A 109 3.77 0.43 3.78
CA PHE A 109 4.35 -0.91 3.72
C PHE A 109 3.83 -1.65 2.48
N SER A 110 4.73 -2.15 1.62
CA SER A 110 4.35 -2.87 0.41
C SER A 110 5.30 -4.02 0.06
N SER A 111 4.80 -5.25 0.14
CA SER A 111 5.41 -6.44 -0.46
C SER A 111 4.93 -6.70 -1.90
N ALA A 112 4.05 -5.84 -2.43
CA ALA A 112 3.56 -6.00 -3.79
C ALA A 112 4.69 -5.92 -4.82
N LEU A 113 4.71 -6.87 -5.77
CA LEU A 113 5.68 -6.86 -6.85
C LEU A 113 5.65 -5.50 -7.59
N PRO A 114 6.81 -4.84 -7.77
CA PRO A 114 6.90 -3.52 -8.39
C PRO A 114 6.79 -3.64 -9.92
N ALA A 115 5.62 -4.02 -10.41
CA ALA A 115 5.35 -4.27 -11.83
C ALA A 115 4.17 -3.44 -12.35
N GLY A 116 4.38 -2.75 -13.47
CA GLY A 116 3.37 -1.89 -14.10
C GLY A 116 2.84 -0.85 -13.11
N ASN A 117 1.51 -0.67 -13.10
CA ASN A 117 0.83 0.34 -12.31
C ASN A 117 1.13 0.26 -10.81
N ASN A 118 1.47 -0.92 -10.28
CA ASN A 118 1.80 -1.07 -8.87
C ASN A 118 3.07 -0.30 -8.48
N ALA A 119 4.02 -0.13 -9.40
CA ALA A 119 5.29 0.52 -9.12
C ALA A 119 5.12 2.00 -8.72
N TRP A 120 4.15 2.72 -9.29
CA TRP A 120 3.94 4.15 -9.02
C TRP A 120 2.64 4.46 -8.26
N GLN A 121 1.87 3.45 -7.86
CA GLN A 121 0.59 3.67 -7.16
C GLN A 121 0.76 4.43 -5.83
N ARG A 122 1.96 4.42 -5.23
CA ARG A 122 2.24 5.00 -3.90
C ARG A 122 2.73 6.45 -3.96
N ASN A 123 3.02 6.95 -5.17
CA ASN A 123 3.40 8.34 -5.36
C ASN A 123 2.31 9.32 -4.91
N GLY A 124 1.03 8.95 -4.98
CA GLY A 124 -0.08 9.78 -4.48
C GLY A 124 0.01 10.01 -2.97
N ARG A 125 0.18 8.94 -2.20
CA ARG A 125 0.37 8.95 -0.74
C ARG A 125 1.62 9.75 -0.33
N ALA A 126 2.73 9.49 -1.01
CA ALA A 126 4.01 10.18 -0.77
C ALA A 126 3.91 11.69 -1.04
N LEU A 127 3.35 12.09 -2.19
CA LEU A 127 3.14 13.49 -2.53
C LEU A 127 2.19 14.19 -1.54
N ALA A 128 1.11 13.51 -1.13
CA ALA A 128 0.19 14.04 -0.12
C ALA A 128 0.91 14.37 1.20
N CYS A 129 1.74 13.46 1.69
CA CYS A 129 2.52 13.69 2.92
C CYS A 129 3.56 14.79 2.75
N ALA A 130 4.32 14.79 1.65
CA ALA A 130 5.36 15.78 1.39
C ALA A 130 4.78 17.20 1.31
N VAL A 131 3.65 17.39 0.61
CA VAL A 131 2.97 18.70 0.54
C VAL A 131 2.39 19.10 1.89
N ALA A 132 1.88 18.15 2.67
CA ALA A 132 1.40 18.40 4.04
C ALA A 132 2.53 18.66 5.06
N GLY A 133 3.80 18.55 4.66
CA GLY A 133 4.93 18.74 5.59
C GLY A 133 5.17 17.55 6.53
N VAL A 134 4.64 16.37 6.21
CA VAL A 134 4.71 15.17 7.05
C VAL A 134 5.83 14.26 6.55
N PRO A 135 6.82 13.89 7.41
CA PRO A 135 7.81 12.87 7.07
C PRO A 135 7.15 11.58 6.61
N TYR A 136 7.69 10.98 5.56
CA TYR A 136 7.11 9.82 4.89
C TYR A 136 8.19 8.79 4.53
N LEU A 137 7.94 7.53 4.90
CA LEU A 137 8.80 6.40 4.54
C LEU A 137 7.99 5.35 3.78
N TYR A 138 8.53 4.91 2.64
CA TYR A 138 7.93 3.84 1.83
C TYR A 138 8.76 2.56 1.90
N PHE A 139 8.33 1.62 2.74
CA PHE A 139 8.92 0.29 2.83
C PHE A 139 8.46 -0.57 1.67
N THR A 140 9.42 -1.03 0.87
CA THR A 140 9.14 -1.87 -0.29
C THR A 140 10.18 -2.95 -0.47
N GLU A 141 9.77 -4.07 -1.05
CA GLU A 141 10.67 -5.18 -1.35
C GLU A 141 11.34 -5.04 -2.72
N VAL A 142 12.57 -5.56 -2.84
CA VAL A 142 13.30 -5.72 -4.10
C VAL A 142 13.62 -7.21 -4.36
N GLY A 143 13.60 -7.61 -5.63
CA GLY A 143 13.95 -8.98 -6.04
C GLY A 143 12.79 -9.98 -6.02
N GLY A 144 11.56 -9.53 -5.76
CA GLY A 144 10.37 -10.38 -5.85
C GLY A 144 10.16 -10.96 -7.25
N VAL A 145 9.61 -12.18 -7.33
CA VAL A 145 9.47 -12.92 -8.60
C VAL A 145 8.03 -13.02 -9.10
N GLU A 146 7.83 -12.79 -10.39
CA GLU A 146 6.57 -13.13 -11.06
C GLU A 146 6.46 -14.64 -11.24
N LEU A 147 5.26 -15.17 -10.98
CA LEU A 147 4.93 -16.57 -11.12
C LEU A 147 4.13 -16.83 -12.41
N GLY A 148 4.40 -17.97 -13.06
CA GLY A 148 3.62 -18.48 -14.18
C GLY A 148 2.25 -19.03 -13.75
N LYS A 149 1.46 -19.53 -14.73
CA LYS A 149 0.13 -20.12 -14.45
C LYS A 149 0.20 -21.34 -13.52
N ASN A 150 1.27 -22.11 -13.61
CA ASN A 150 1.59 -23.26 -12.75
C ASN A 150 2.36 -22.85 -11.49
N ARG A 151 2.41 -21.54 -11.18
CA ARG A 151 3.17 -20.94 -10.08
C ARG A 151 4.69 -21.20 -10.09
N VAL A 152 5.24 -21.64 -11.22
CA VAL A 152 6.70 -21.70 -11.42
C VAL A 152 7.26 -20.30 -11.62
N VAL A 153 8.41 -20.02 -11.00
CA VAL A 153 9.13 -18.75 -11.12
C VAL A 153 9.40 -18.42 -12.58
N LYS A 154 8.99 -17.23 -13.03
CA LYS A 154 9.14 -16.76 -14.41
C LYS A 154 10.27 -15.77 -14.57
N ALA A 155 10.26 -14.69 -13.78
CA ALA A 155 11.29 -13.66 -13.80
C ALA A 155 11.19 -12.75 -12.56
N PRO A 156 12.31 -12.19 -12.08
CA PRO A 156 12.28 -11.11 -11.10
C PRO A 156 11.61 -9.86 -11.68
N ARG A 157 10.96 -9.09 -10.81
CA ARG A 157 10.31 -7.82 -11.16
C ARG A 157 10.94 -6.66 -10.39
N PHE A 158 11.21 -5.59 -11.13
CA PHE A 158 11.86 -4.39 -10.63
C PHE A 158 11.09 -3.14 -11.09
N PRO A 159 11.03 -2.09 -10.27
CA PRO A 159 10.45 -0.83 -10.70
C PRO A 159 11.33 -0.17 -11.77
N ASN A 160 10.76 0.78 -12.50
CA ASN A 160 11.57 1.66 -13.34
C ASN A 160 12.41 2.60 -12.46
N PRO A 161 13.68 2.90 -12.79
CA PRO A 161 14.54 3.81 -12.01
C PRO A 161 13.92 5.18 -11.67
N ILE A 162 13.05 5.74 -12.54
CA ILE A 162 12.42 7.04 -12.26
C ILE A 162 11.50 6.99 -11.03
N VAL A 163 10.98 5.81 -10.67
CA VAL A 163 10.08 5.64 -9.54
C VAL A 163 10.81 5.95 -8.23
N PRO A 164 11.88 5.22 -7.82
CA PRO A 164 12.67 5.61 -6.64
C PRO A 164 13.26 7.01 -6.77
N PHE A 165 13.66 7.43 -7.98
CA PHE A 165 14.19 8.78 -8.21
C PHE A 165 13.19 9.90 -7.85
N SER A 166 11.90 9.66 -8.10
CA SER A 166 10.86 10.65 -7.79
C SER A 166 10.76 10.96 -6.29
N TYR A 167 11.05 9.99 -5.41
CA TYR A 167 11.06 10.20 -3.96
C TYR A 167 12.22 11.08 -3.51
N LEU A 168 13.42 10.87 -4.08
CA LEU A 168 14.57 11.76 -3.86
C LEU A 168 14.22 13.18 -4.27
N THR A 169 13.65 13.32 -5.46
CA THR A 169 13.31 14.63 -6.00
C THR A 169 12.22 15.33 -5.21
N ALA A 170 11.22 14.58 -4.74
CA ALA A 170 10.19 15.10 -3.84
C ALA A 170 10.79 15.54 -2.49
N SER A 171 11.72 14.77 -1.94
CA SER A 171 12.38 15.14 -0.68
C SER A 171 13.10 16.48 -0.79
N GLU A 172 13.84 16.71 -1.87
CA GLU A 172 14.51 17.99 -2.15
C GLU A 172 13.50 19.12 -2.44
N THR A 173 12.52 18.86 -3.30
CA THR A 173 11.56 19.88 -3.78
C THR A 173 10.69 20.42 -2.65
N TYR A 174 10.25 19.54 -1.75
CA TYR A 174 9.40 19.91 -0.61
C TYR A 174 10.21 20.09 0.68
N GLY A 175 11.50 19.78 0.73
CA GLY A 175 12.30 19.90 1.95
C GLY A 175 11.79 19.05 3.12
N VAL A 176 11.22 17.87 2.82
CA VAL A 176 10.61 16.94 3.78
C VAL A 176 11.19 15.54 3.53
N LEU A 177 11.45 14.77 4.58
CA LEU A 177 11.82 13.36 4.44
C LEU A 177 10.72 12.62 3.67
N CYS A 178 11.00 12.17 2.45
CA CYS A 178 10.06 11.41 1.61
C CYS A 178 10.85 10.35 0.82
N LEU A 179 11.24 9.26 1.47
CA LEU A 179 12.19 8.30 0.91
C LEU A 179 11.69 6.85 0.93
N PRO A 180 12.06 6.03 -0.09
CA PRO A 180 11.82 4.60 -0.06
C PRO A 180 12.88 3.91 0.80
N VAL A 181 12.47 2.83 1.46
CA VAL A 181 13.32 1.94 2.24
C VAL A 181 13.18 0.55 1.64
N TYR A 182 14.26 0.04 1.09
CA TYR A 182 14.25 -1.25 0.42
C TYR A 182 14.64 -2.37 1.38
N ALA A 183 13.85 -3.45 1.35
CA ALA A 183 14.13 -4.73 1.98
C ALA A 183 14.25 -5.83 0.90
N PRO A 184 15.00 -6.91 1.15
CA PRO A 184 14.99 -8.05 0.24
C PRO A 184 13.63 -8.74 0.27
N SER A 185 13.07 -9.06 -0.90
CA SER A 185 11.85 -9.86 -0.98
C SER A 185 12.12 -11.28 -0.48
N PRO A 186 11.17 -11.94 0.22
CA PRO A 186 11.30 -13.35 0.60
C PRO A 186 11.66 -14.25 -0.59
N SER A 187 11.20 -13.91 -1.80
CA SER A 187 11.46 -14.67 -3.02
C SER A 187 12.67 -14.19 -3.83
N SER A 188 13.56 -13.37 -3.24
CA SER A 188 14.78 -12.94 -3.92
C SER A 188 15.76 -14.11 -4.03
N SER A 189 16.45 -14.22 -5.18
CA SER A 189 17.61 -15.10 -5.28
C SER A 189 18.84 -14.49 -4.61
N GLU A 190 19.84 -15.33 -4.30
CA GLU A 190 21.13 -14.89 -3.73
C GLU A 190 21.85 -13.88 -4.65
N ASP A 191 21.87 -14.14 -5.96
CA ASP A 191 22.49 -13.23 -6.95
C ASP A 191 21.84 -11.84 -6.96
N ILE A 192 20.50 -11.79 -6.89
CA ILE A 192 19.77 -10.53 -6.85
C ILE A 192 20.01 -9.83 -5.52
N TYR A 193 19.98 -10.57 -4.41
CA TYR A 193 20.29 -10.02 -3.10
C TYR A 193 21.68 -9.38 -3.07
N ALA A 194 22.71 -10.10 -3.55
CA ALA A 194 24.08 -9.59 -3.63
C ALA A 194 24.16 -8.31 -4.47
N GLN A 195 23.47 -8.27 -5.62
CA GLN A 195 23.42 -7.12 -6.51
C GLN A 195 22.81 -5.85 -5.87
N PHE A 196 21.77 -6.01 -5.04
CA PHE A 196 21.05 -4.88 -4.43
C PHE A 196 21.45 -4.60 -2.97
N SER A 197 22.30 -5.42 -2.38
CA SER A 197 22.70 -5.38 -0.97
C SER A 197 23.08 -3.98 -0.47
N GLN A 198 23.84 -3.22 -1.27
CA GLN A 198 24.26 -1.87 -0.91
C GLN A 198 23.11 -0.86 -0.82
N ALA A 199 22.00 -1.11 -1.54
CA ALA A 199 20.82 -0.25 -1.57
C ALA A 199 19.73 -0.63 -0.55
N ILE A 200 19.89 -1.76 0.16
CA ILE A 200 18.97 -2.18 1.23
C ILE A 200 19.13 -1.25 2.44
N GLY A 201 18.03 -0.73 2.97
CA GLY A 201 18.03 0.35 3.97
C GLY A 201 17.38 0.01 5.32
N VAL A 202 17.10 -1.27 5.58
CA VAL A 202 16.32 -1.72 6.76
C VAL A 202 17.00 -1.42 8.10
N GLU A 203 18.33 -1.42 8.15
CA GLU A 203 19.06 -1.04 9.35
C GLU A 203 19.21 0.48 9.48
N ASP A 204 19.46 1.18 8.37
CA ASP A 204 19.69 2.63 8.38
C ASP A 204 18.43 3.42 8.75
N VAL A 205 17.25 2.91 8.37
CA VAL A 205 15.98 3.56 8.69
C VAL A 205 15.70 3.62 10.19
N LYS A 206 16.22 2.68 10.98
CA LYS A 206 16.07 2.64 12.44
C LYS A 206 16.59 3.94 13.07
N GLN A 207 17.74 4.40 12.62
CA GLN A 207 18.32 5.66 13.07
C GLN A 207 17.47 6.87 12.65
N VAL A 208 16.93 6.86 11.42
CA VAL A 208 16.07 7.93 10.92
C VAL A 208 14.78 8.03 11.73
N VAL A 209 14.08 6.92 11.95
CA VAL A 209 12.85 6.87 12.74
C VAL A 209 13.11 7.35 14.16
N ARG A 210 14.21 6.92 14.78
CA ARG A 210 14.63 7.44 16.09
C ARG A 210 14.75 8.98 16.08
N TYR A 211 15.42 9.56 15.10
CA TYR A 211 15.54 11.03 14.98
C TYR A 211 14.19 11.71 14.78
N VAL A 212 13.26 11.11 14.03
CA VAL A 212 11.89 11.62 13.89
C VAL A 212 11.17 11.63 15.25
N ILE A 213 11.17 10.50 15.96
CA ILE A 213 10.47 10.35 17.25
C ILE A 213 11.06 11.25 18.34
N GLU A 214 12.38 11.47 18.33
CA GLU A 214 13.08 12.37 19.26
C GLU A 214 12.97 13.86 18.86
N ASN A 215 12.30 14.19 17.75
CA ASN A 215 12.21 15.54 17.18
C ASN A 215 13.58 16.17 16.88
N ASN A 216 14.53 15.35 16.42
CA ASN A 216 15.90 15.71 16.07
C ASN A 216 16.20 15.45 14.59
N LEU A 217 15.16 15.45 13.74
CA LEU A 217 15.31 15.22 12.30
C LEU A 217 15.95 16.43 11.62
N SER A 218 17.07 16.20 10.95
CA SER A 218 17.74 17.14 10.05
C SER A 218 17.98 16.47 8.69
N HIS A 219 18.40 17.23 7.68
CA HIS A 219 18.79 16.66 6.39
C HIS A 219 19.87 15.58 6.55
N GLN A 220 20.91 15.88 7.34
CA GLN A 220 22.01 14.96 7.64
C GLN A 220 21.53 13.65 8.30
N SER A 221 20.40 13.70 9.02
CA SER A 221 19.83 12.54 9.70
C SER A 221 19.38 11.45 8.73
N TYR A 222 19.04 11.77 7.48
CA TYR A 222 18.53 10.81 6.48
C TYR A 222 19.33 10.76 5.17
N GLU A 223 20.48 11.44 5.09
CA GLU A 223 21.38 11.41 3.92
C GLU A 223 21.78 9.99 3.53
N ILE A 224 21.94 9.08 4.51
CA ILE A 224 22.25 7.67 4.24
C ILE A 224 21.12 6.97 3.48
N LEU A 225 19.85 7.24 3.81
CA LEU A 225 18.71 6.70 3.07
C LEU A 225 18.60 7.31 1.68
N ALA A 226 18.87 8.61 1.53
CA ALA A 226 18.90 9.26 0.23
C ALA A 226 20.00 8.67 -0.67
N HIS A 227 21.18 8.41 -0.10
CA HIS A 227 22.27 7.72 -0.80
C HIS A 227 21.86 6.31 -1.24
N LYS A 228 21.22 5.53 -0.36
CA LYS A 228 20.71 4.18 -0.68
C LYS A 228 19.63 4.19 -1.76
N ALA A 229 18.71 5.13 -1.71
CA ALA A 229 17.72 5.32 -2.77
C ALA A 229 18.38 5.70 -4.10
N MET A 230 19.42 6.54 -4.11
CA MET A 230 20.18 6.86 -5.33
C MET A 230 20.96 5.64 -5.85
N MET A 231 21.56 4.84 -4.97
CA MET A 231 22.19 3.58 -5.36
C MET A 231 21.18 2.62 -6.00
N MET A 232 19.97 2.51 -5.44
CA MET A 232 18.88 1.73 -6.05
C MET A 232 18.58 2.22 -7.47
N VAL A 233 18.44 3.54 -7.68
CA VAL A 233 18.21 4.14 -9.00
C VAL A 233 19.32 3.73 -9.99
N LYS A 234 20.60 3.84 -9.60
CA LYS A 234 21.74 3.50 -10.44
C LYS A 234 21.78 2.01 -10.79
N ILE A 235 21.64 1.12 -9.79
CA ILE A 235 21.62 -0.33 -10.01
C ILE A 235 20.46 -0.72 -10.94
N LEU A 236 19.25 -0.18 -10.71
CA LEU A 236 18.10 -0.43 -11.56
C LEU A 236 18.33 0.05 -13.00
N ALA A 237 19.01 1.16 -13.21
CA ALA A 237 19.30 1.69 -14.55
C ALA A 237 20.35 0.85 -15.28
N ASP A 238 21.41 0.45 -14.58
CA ASP A 238 22.54 -0.27 -15.16
C ASP A 238 22.20 -1.74 -15.47
N THR A 239 21.25 -2.33 -14.72
CA THR A 239 20.74 -3.68 -14.96
C THR A 239 19.77 -3.78 -16.14
N ARG A 240 19.31 -2.65 -16.70
CA ARG A 240 18.44 -2.68 -17.88
C ARG A 240 19.22 -3.12 -19.12
N LYS A 241 18.70 -4.17 -19.76
CA LYS A 241 19.18 -4.65 -21.06
C LYS A 241 19.02 -3.61 -22.18
N ARG A 242 18.03 -2.72 -22.07
CA ARG A 242 17.77 -1.66 -23.05
C ARG A 242 18.37 -0.35 -22.55
N VAL A 243 18.82 0.49 -23.49
CA VAL A 243 19.26 1.87 -23.21
C VAL A 243 18.03 2.77 -23.35
N ASP A 244 17.11 2.65 -22.39
CA ASP A 244 15.81 3.32 -22.41
C ASP A 244 15.60 4.27 -21.21
N THR A 245 16.63 4.47 -20.38
CA THR A 245 16.64 5.37 -19.21
C THR A 245 17.90 6.24 -19.18
N LEU A 246 17.98 7.22 -18.26
CA LEU A 246 19.26 7.83 -17.85
C LEU A 246 20.19 6.77 -17.22
N ARG A 247 21.50 7.00 -17.23
CA ARG A 247 22.52 6.05 -16.71
C ARG A 247 23.58 6.71 -15.84
N GLY A 248 24.14 5.94 -14.90
CA GLY A 248 25.24 6.37 -14.05
C GLY A 248 24.99 7.72 -13.37
N ASP A 249 25.91 8.66 -13.56
CA ASP A 249 25.86 9.97 -12.91
C ASP A 249 24.84 10.93 -13.52
N GLU A 250 24.23 10.60 -14.66
CA GLU A 250 23.12 11.38 -15.23
C GLU A 250 21.96 11.54 -14.22
N TRP A 251 21.71 10.52 -13.39
CA TRP A 251 20.71 10.59 -12.33
C TRP A 251 21.11 11.56 -11.22
N SER A 252 22.38 11.52 -10.82
CA SER A 252 22.89 12.43 -9.79
C SER A 252 22.91 13.88 -10.28
N ASP A 253 23.23 14.11 -11.56
CA ASP A 253 23.18 15.43 -12.15
C ASP A 253 21.74 15.93 -12.31
N PHE A 254 20.81 15.05 -12.65
CA PHE A 254 19.39 15.41 -12.75
C PHE A 254 18.79 15.81 -11.39
N LEU A 255 19.21 15.15 -10.29
CA LEU A 255 18.75 15.49 -8.94
C LEU A 255 19.22 16.88 -8.49
N LYS A 256 20.42 17.32 -8.90
CA LYS A 256 20.99 18.63 -8.53
C LYS A 256 20.27 19.82 -9.15
N LEU A 257 19.37 19.60 -10.10
CA LEU A 257 18.63 20.68 -10.76
C LEU A 257 17.52 21.20 -9.85
N GLU A 258 17.62 22.47 -9.47
CA GLU A 258 16.76 23.07 -8.43
C GLU A 258 15.36 23.43 -8.94
N THR A 259 15.21 23.75 -10.23
CA THR A 259 13.94 24.24 -10.79
C THR A 259 13.37 23.32 -11.86
N ASP A 260 12.03 23.32 -11.96
CA ASP A 260 11.29 22.51 -12.92
C ASP A 260 11.71 22.83 -14.38
N SER A 261 11.97 24.10 -14.69
CA SER A 261 12.45 24.53 -16.00
C SER A 261 13.86 24.02 -16.31
N GLN A 262 14.79 24.10 -15.35
CA GLN A 262 16.14 23.53 -15.52
C GLN A 262 16.08 22.02 -15.79
N LYS A 263 15.21 21.30 -15.07
CA LYS A 263 14.97 19.86 -15.30
C LYS A 263 14.45 19.60 -16.72
N ALA A 264 13.48 20.37 -17.18
CA ALA A 264 12.92 20.24 -18.51
C ALA A 264 13.98 20.53 -19.60
N ASP A 265 14.72 21.63 -19.47
CA ASP A 265 15.76 22.03 -20.43
C ASP A 265 16.89 21.02 -20.51
N TRP A 266 17.32 20.49 -19.37
CA TRP A 266 18.35 19.46 -19.31
C TRP A 266 17.91 18.18 -20.01
N LEU A 267 16.67 17.74 -19.81
CA LEU A 267 16.10 16.59 -20.52
C LEU A 267 16.01 16.86 -22.04
N ALA A 268 15.63 18.08 -22.43
CA ALA A 268 15.54 18.46 -23.83
C ALA A 268 16.91 18.36 -24.53
N GLN A 269 17.99 18.79 -23.88
CA GLN A 269 19.36 18.69 -24.43
C GLN A 269 19.84 17.25 -24.64
N LYS A 270 19.34 16.29 -23.84
CA LYS A 270 19.71 14.87 -23.96
C LYS A 270 19.03 14.16 -25.13
N HIS A 271 17.97 14.73 -25.71
CA HIS A 271 17.24 14.25 -26.90
C HIS A 271 16.93 12.74 -26.93
N LYS A 272 16.35 12.20 -25.86
CA LYS A 272 15.79 10.84 -25.87
C LYS A 272 14.31 10.89 -26.29
N GLY A 273 14.04 10.55 -27.54
CA GLY A 273 12.68 10.53 -28.08
C GLY A 273 11.76 9.58 -27.31
N TRP A 274 10.55 10.03 -27.01
CA TRP A 274 9.51 9.24 -26.37
C TRP A 274 8.48 8.76 -27.39
N ARG A 275 7.92 7.56 -27.17
CA ARG A 275 6.82 7.03 -27.99
C ARG A 275 5.80 6.33 -27.12
N LYS A 276 4.52 6.61 -27.37
CA LYS A 276 3.44 5.94 -26.66
C LYS A 276 3.36 4.48 -27.09
N LYS A 277 3.50 3.57 -26.13
CA LYS A 277 3.21 2.14 -26.38
C LYS A 277 1.74 1.95 -26.71
N ARG A 278 1.45 1.43 -27.91
CA ARG A 278 0.12 1.03 -28.37
C ARG A 278 -0.27 -0.31 -27.74
N ALA A 279 -1.44 -0.36 -27.08
CA ALA A 279 -1.93 -1.57 -26.44
C ALA A 279 -3.30 -1.94 -27.02
N GLY A 280 -3.38 -3.05 -27.78
CA GLY A 280 -4.61 -3.49 -28.45
C GLY A 280 -5.72 -4.02 -27.51
N LYS A 281 -5.55 -3.91 -26.19
CA LYS A 281 -6.50 -4.45 -25.19
C LYS A 281 -7.58 -3.46 -24.75
N VAL A 282 -7.45 -2.18 -25.10
CA VAL A 282 -8.40 -1.12 -24.71
C VAL A 282 -8.99 -0.50 -25.96
N LYS A 283 -10.32 -0.42 -26.02
CA LYS A 283 -11.03 0.25 -27.11
C LYS A 283 -10.69 1.73 -27.09
N THR A 284 -10.32 2.28 -28.24
CA THR A 284 -9.98 3.69 -28.47
C THR A 284 -10.67 4.19 -29.74
N THR A 285 -10.69 5.50 -29.95
CA THR A 285 -11.21 6.14 -31.17
C THR A 285 -10.11 6.21 -32.24
N ASP A 286 -10.50 6.39 -33.50
CA ASP A 286 -9.52 6.63 -34.58
C ASP A 286 -8.78 7.95 -34.37
N THR A 287 -9.49 9.00 -33.90
CA THR A 287 -8.89 10.29 -33.54
C THR A 287 -7.83 10.15 -32.45
N PHE A 288 -8.03 9.29 -31.45
CA PHE A 288 -7.01 9.00 -30.45
C PHE A 288 -5.79 8.29 -31.04
N GLN A 289 -5.97 7.40 -32.03
CA GLN A 289 -4.83 6.80 -32.73
C GLN A 289 -4.03 7.85 -33.51
N SER A 290 -4.72 8.78 -34.17
CA SER A 290 -4.07 9.93 -34.82
C SER A 290 -3.38 10.87 -33.82
N LEU A 291 -3.92 11.05 -32.61
CA LEU A 291 -3.25 11.79 -31.53
C LEU A 291 -1.96 11.08 -31.10
N VAL A 292 -1.98 9.75 -30.97
CA VAL A 292 -0.77 8.97 -30.66
C VAL A 292 0.29 9.14 -31.75
N GLU A 293 -0.12 9.11 -33.03
CA GLU A 293 0.77 9.34 -34.18
C GLU A 293 1.34 10.76 -34.21
N LEU A 294 0.55 11.76 -33.82
CA LEU A 294 1.01 13.14 -33.68
C LEU A 294 2.18 13.23 -32.70
N PHE A 295 2.16 12.49 -31.59
CA PHE A 295 3.26 12.46 -30.63
C PHE A 295 4.50 11.68 -31.10
N ASP A 296 4.35 10.79 -32.08
CA ASP A 296 5.50 10.22 -32.79
C ASP A 296 6.17 11.26 -33.71
N LEU A 297 5.42 12.29 -34.15
CA LEU A 297 5.88 13.37 -35.05
C LEU A 297 6.37 14.63 -34.33
N VAL A 298 5.82 14.92 -33.15
CA VAL A 298 6.33 15.97 -32.26
C VAL A 298 7.53 15.37 -31.53
N GLN A 299 8.63 16.11 -31.43
CA GLN A 299 9.87 15.66 -30.78
C GLN A 299 9.71 15.53 -29.26
N SER A 300 8.71 14.77 -28.81
CA SER A 300 8.43 14.53 -27.41
C SER A 300 9.59 13.76 -26.78
N ILE A 301 9.98 14.20 -25.59
CA ILE A 301 11.17 13.71 -24.90
C ILE A 301 10.74 12.81 -23.74
N SER A 302 11.50 11.75 -23.50
CA SER A 302 11.28 10.85 -22.37
C SER A 302 11.64 11.53 -21.05
N VAL A 303 10.82 11.36 -20.02
CA VAL A 303 11.12 11.85 -18.67
C VAL A 303 11.93 10.80 -17.91
N GLY A 304 13.24 10.78 -18.16
CA GLY A 304 14.20 9.88 -17.52
C GLY A 304 14.08 8.40 -17.91
N ALA A 305 12.93 7.97 -18.44
CA ALA A 305 12.64 6.64 -18.96
C ALA A 305 11.64 6.70 -20.12
N SER A 306 11.91 5.98 -21.21
CA SER A 306 11.06 6.00 -22.42
C SER A 306 9.88 5.02 -22.39
N ASP A 307 9.85 4.09 -21.44
CA ASP A 307 8.78 3.09 -21.30
C ASP A 307 7.66 3.50 -20.33
N ILE A 308 7.79 4.68 -19.70
CA ILE A 308 6.78 5.25 -18.80
C ILE A 308 5.84 6.17 -19.57
N PRO A 309 4.53 6.19 -19.25
CA PRO A 309 3.54 6.99 -19.95
C PRO A 309 3.59 8.49 -19.59
N ILE A 310 4.78 9.07 -19.52
CA ILE A 310 5.04 10.49 -19.25
C ILE A 310 6.07 10.98 -20.26
N CYS A 311 5.77 12.10 -20.93
CA CYS A 311 6.71 12.74 -21.85
C CYS A 311 6.75 14.26 -21.62
N LEU A 312 7.76 14.89 -22.21
CA LEU A 312 8.00 16.33 -22.14
C LEU A 312 7.88 16.93 -23.55
N ILE A 313 7.14 18.03 -23.67
CA ILE A 313 7.14 18.92 -24.83
C ILE A 313 7.95 20.17 -24.43
N PRO A 314 9.11 20.41 -25.07
CA PRO A 314 9.90 21.62 -24.82
C PRO A 314 9.09 22.88 -25.09
N GLN A 315 9.44 23.96 -24.41
CA GLN A 315 8.84 25.28 -24.62
C GLN A 315 8.81 25.67 -26.10
N ILE A 316 9.93 25.48 -26.83
CA ILE A 316 10.05 25.82 -28.26
C ILE A 316 9.10 25.03 -29.18
N GLU A 317 8.64 23.85 -28.75
CA GLU A 317 7.76 22.98 -29.54
C GLU A 317 6.26 23.23 -29.25
N ARG A 318 5.92 23.99 -28.20
CA ARG A 318 4.53 24.13 -27.75
C ARG A 318 3.60 24.79 -28.73
N LEU A 319 4.05 25.83 -29.44
CA LEU A 319 3.24 26.47 -30.48
C LEU A 319 2.94 25.48 -31.63
N GLY A 320 3.96 24.75 -32.08
CA GLY A 320 3.80 23.72 -33.11
C GLY A 320 2.89 22.59 -32.66
N PHE A 321 3.01 22.16 -31.39
CA PHE A 321 2.13 21.17 -30.79
C PHE A 321 0.68 21.65 -30.72
N ALA A 322 0.42 22.87 -30.24
CA ALA A 322 -0.91 23.46 -30.16
C ALA A 322 -1.59 23.55 -31.55
N ASN A 323 -0.84 23.96 -32.58
CA ASN A 323 -1.35 24.01 -33.95
C ASN A 323 -1.74 22.61 -34.44
N LYS A 324 -0.90 21.59 -34.24
CA LYS A 324 -1.23 20.20 -34.65
C LYS A 324 -2.43 19.64 -33.89
N ILE A 325 -2.61 19.97 -32.60
CA ILE A 325 -3.80 19.58 -31.83
C ILE A 325 -5.05 20.28 -32.38
N SER A 326 -4.94 21.57 -32.72
CA SER A 326 -6.00 22.33 -33.37
C SER A 326 -6.37 21.74 -34.73
N ASP A 327 -5.38 21.29 -35.52
CA ASP A 327 -5.63 20.65 -36.82
C ASP A 327 -6.31 19.30 -36.67
N LEU A 328 -5.92 18.51 -35.66
CA LEU A 328 -6.46 17.17 -35.41
C LEU A 328 -7.93 17.20 -34.96
N TYR A 329 -8.27 18.10 -34.04
CA TYR A 329 -9.59 18.14 -33.41
C TYR A 329 -10.49 19.27 -33.92
N GLY A 330 -9.94 20.26 -34.63
CA GLY A 330 -10.69 21.37 -35.20
C GLY A 330 -11.48 22.15 -34.15
N ASN A 331 -12.75 22.41 -34.47
CA ASN A 331 -13.69 23.14 -33.60
C ASN A 331 -14.26 22.30 -32.44
N LEU A 332 -13.82 21.05 -32.26
CA LEU A 332 -14.27 20.20 -31.15
C LEU A 332 -13.54 20.48 -29.84
N ILE A 333 -12.41 21.22 -29.88
CA ILE A 333 -11.67 21.63 -28.69
C ILE A 333 -11.90 23.11 -28.39
N ASP A 334 -11.95 23.45 -27.11
CA ASP A 334 -12.04 24.83 -26.63
C ASP A 334 -10.84 25.68 -27.13
N PRO A 335 -11.08 26.81 -27.84
CA PRO A 335 -10.02 27.72 -28.26
C PRO A 335 -9.14 28.23 -27.12
N HIS A 336 -9.67 28.38 -25.90
CA HIS A 336 -8.89 28.77 -24.73
C HIS A 336 -7.89 27.68 -24.33
N PHE A 337 -8.26 26.42 -24.49
CA PHE A 337 -7.37 25.29 -24.25
C PHE A 337 -6.21 25.26 -25.26
N ILE A 338 -6.49 25.50 -26.55
CA ILE A 338 -5.45 25.62 -27.58
C ILE A 338 -4.50 26.79 -27.27
N LYS A 339 -5.05 27.94 -26.86
CA LYS A 339 -4.24 29.09 -26.44
C LYS A 339 -3.32 28.74 -25.27
N TRP A 340 -3.81 28.00 -24.28
CA TRP A 340 -3.00 27.52 -23.17
C TRP A 340 -1.94 26.51 -23.61
N LEU A 341 -2.24 25.61 -24.55
CA LEU A 341 -1.23 24.68 -25.10
C LEU A 341 -0.07 25.42 -25.76
N ALA A 342 -0.31 26.60 -26.34
CA ALA A 342 0.71 27.46 -26.95
C ALA A 342 1.46 28.36 -25.95
N SER A 343 1.29 28.16 -24.63
CA SER A 343 1.99 28.95 -23.59
C SER A 343 3.50 28.77 -23.64
N ASP A 344 4.21 29.79 -23.13
CA ASP A 344 5.67 29.90 -23.17
C ASP A 344 6.35 29.26 -21.95
N SER A 345 6.09 27.97 -21.72
CA SER A 345 6.71 27.19 -20.65
C SER A 345 6.82 25.72 -21.04
N PRO A 346 7.76 24.92 -20.51
CA PRO A 346 7.78 23.48 -20.78
C PRO A 346 6.49 22.78 -20.34
N LEU A 347 6.04 21.77 -21.10
CA LEU A 347 4.81 21.03 -20.82
C LEU A 347 5.11 19.55 -20.59
N VAL A 348 4.73 19.03 -19.42
CA VAL A 348 4.73 17.60 -19.16
C VAL A 348 3.39 17.01 -19.55
N VAL A 349 3.41 15.91 -20.30
CA VAL A 349 2.21 15.21 -20.76
C VAL A 349 2.15 13.83 -20.13
N VAL A 350 1.07 13.56 -19.40
CA VAL A 350 0.81 12.30 -18.70
C VAL A 350 -0.30 11.54 -19.41
N TRP A 351 -0.01 10.32 -19.85
CA TRP A 351 -0.92 9.49 -20.62
C TRP A 351 -1.61 8.45 -19.75
N ILE A 352 -2.92 8.60 -19.60
CA ILE A 352 -3.72 7.77 -18.71
C ILE A 352 -4.65 6.92 -19.56
N THR A 353 -4.47 5.61 -19.46
CA THR A 353 -5.47 4.66 -19.96
C THR A 353 -6.44 4.44 -18.82
N GLY A 354 -7.67 4.96 -18.94
CA GLY A 354 -8.68 4.99 -17.87
C GLY A 354 -9.11 3.59 -17.42
N PHE A 355 -10.28 3.12 -17.85
CA PHE A 355 -10.88 1.87 -17.36
C PHE A 355 -10.79 0.73 -18.37
N LYS A 356 -10.41 -0.48 -17.92
CA LYS A 356 -10.51 -1.69 -18.75
C LYS A 356 -11.97 -2.11 -18.95
N PRO A 357 -12.34 -2.65 -20.12
CA PRO A 357 -13.68 -3.15 -20.37
C PRO A 357 -14.02 -4.24 -19.35
N ARG A 358 -15.11 -4.04 -18.60
CA ARG A 358 -15.65 -4.82 -17.46
C ARG A 358 -15.44 -4.24 -16.06
N GLY A 359 -14.54 -3.27 -15.84
CA GLY A 359 -14.42 -2.61 -14.52
C GLY A 359 -13.93 -3.48 -13.36
N ASP A 360 -13.80 -4.80 -13.54
CA ASP A 360 -13.61 -5.74 -12.44
C ASP A 360 -12.15 -5.98 -12.01
N ASP A 361 -11.13 -5.58 -12.80
CA ASP A 361 -9.73 -5.86 -12.39
C ASP A 361 -8.63 -4.97 -13.00
N SER A 362 -8.76 -3.65 -12.87
CA SER A 362 -7.57 -2.79 -12.98
C SER A 362 -7.69 -1.57 -12.11
N ARG A 363 -6.84 -1.52 -11.08
CA ARG A 363 -6.53 -0.28 -10.37
C ARG A 363 -6.18 0.79 -11.42
N PRO A 364 -6.92 1.91 -11.52
CA PRO A 364 -6.61 2.97 -12.46
C PRO A 364 -5.21 3.53 -12.18
N ASP A 365 -4.57 4.12 -13.19
CA ASP A 365 -3.22 4.70 -13.14
C ASP A 365 -3.13 6.00 -12.31
N ARG A 366 -3.78 6.03 -11.14
CA ARG A 366 -3.90 7.23 -10.29
C ARG A 366 -2.55 7.78 -9.79
N GLY A 367 -1.52 6.94 -9.75
CA GLY A 367 -0.17 7.32 -9.32
C GLY A 367 0.69 8.02 -10.40
N LEU A 368 0.25 8.09 -11.67
CA LEU A 368 1.07 8.68 -12.74
C LEU A 368 1.21 10.20 -12.64
N VAL A 369 0.12 10.92 -12.38
CA VAL A 369 0.18 12.38 -12.23
C VAL A 369 0.97 12.78 -10.97
N PRO A 370 0.77 12.10 -9.81
CA PRO A 370 1.65 12.28 -8.65
C PRO A 370 3.12 12.00 -8.95
N LEU A 371 3.44 10.93 -9.68
CA LEU A 371 4.80 10.63 -10.11
C LEU A 371 5.42 11.80 -10.90
N ALA A 372 4.68 12.36 -11.87
CA ALA A 372 5.14 13.52 -12.63
C ALA A 372 5.42 14.74 -11.73
N ARG A 373 4.54 15.01 -10.76
CA ARG A 373 4.73 16.10 -9.78
C ARG A 373 5.89 15.88 -8.85
N MET A 374 6.14 14.64 -8.41
CA MET A 374 7.31 14.31 -7.59
C MET A 374 8.63 14.47 -8.35
N ILE A 375 8.63 14.32 -9.69
CA ILE A 375 9.83 14.53 -10.52
C ILE A 375 10.07 16.03 -10.78
N PHE A 376 9.03 16.76 -11.19
CA PHE A 376 9.23 18.12 -11.68
C PHE A 376 8.97 19.19 -10.63
N GLY A 377 8.01 18.98 -9.72
CA GLY A 377 7.52 20.00 -8.79
C GLY A 377 6.19 20.61 -9.20
N ASP A 378 5.84 21.70 -8.53
CA ASP A 378 4.52 22.31 -8.62
C ASP A 378 4.36 23.35 -9.74
N LYS A 379 5.47 23.90 -10.24
CA LYS A 379 5.45 25.05 -11.17
C LYS A 379 5.34 24.62 -12.63
N ILE A 380 5.79 23.42 -12.99
CA ILE A 380 5.65 22.92 -14.36
C ILE A 380 4.19 22.72 -14.72
N GLU A 381 3.85 22.99 -15.97
CA GLU A 381 2.52 22.70 -16.48
C GLU A 381 2.38 21.22 -16.81
N ILE A 382 1.25 20.62 -16.41
CA ILE A 382 0.90 19.23 -16.73
C ILE A 382 -0.37 19.16 -17.57
N LEU A 383 -0.29 18.47 -18.70
CA LEU A 383 -1.42 18.00 -19.49
C LEU A 383 -1.68 16.52 -19.18
N SER A 384 -2.87 16.17 -18.71
CA SER A 384 -3.33 14.77 -18.67
C SER A 384 -4.13 14.43 -19.91
N ILE A 385 -3.71 13.39 -20.64
CA ILE A 385 -4.45 12.81 -21.76
C ILE A 385 -5.12 11.52 -21.26
N VAL A 386 -6.44 11.49 -21.23
CA VAL A 386 -7.24 10.36 -20.74
C VAL A 386 -7.91 9.65 -21.91
N SER A 387 -7.75 8.32 -21.97
CA SER A 387 -8.33 7.49 -23.03
C SER A 387 -9.00 6.23 -22.50
N GLY A 388 -9.80 5.58 -23.35
CA GLY A 388 -10.52 4.35 -23.01
C GLY A 388 -11.96 4.58 -22.55
N PRO A 389 -12.77 3.52 -22.42
CA PRO A 389 -14.19 3.63 -22.10
C PRO A 389 -14.43 4.01 -20.62
N ALA A 390 -15.52 4.74 -20.34
CA ALA A 390 -16.08 4.88 -18.99
C ALA A 390 -17.62 4.98 -19.04
N LYS A 391 -18.26 5.07 -17.87
CA LYS A 391 -19.71 5.20 -17.77
C LYS A 391 -20.15 6.59 -18.24
N PRO A 392 -21.25 6.75 -19.00
CA PRO A 392 -21.74 8.07 -19.44
C PRO A 392 -21.92 9.09 -18.30
N ALA A 393 -22.38 8.63 -17.13
CA ALA A 393 -22.53 9.48 -15.94
C ALA A 393 -21.21 10.11 -15.47
N MET A 394 -20.07 9.46 -15.70
CA MET A 394 -18.75 10.02 -15.38
C MET A 394 -18.41 11.19 -16.31
N TRP A 395 -18.77 11.08 -17.60
CA TRP A 395 -18.54 12.14 -18.59
C TRP A 395 -19.43 13.35 -18.33
N ALA A 396 -20.72 13.11 -18.04
CA ALA A 396 -21.63 14.17 -17.63
C ALA A 396 -21.10 14.90 -16.39
N LEU A 397 -20.71 14.16 -15.35
CA LEU A 397 -20.19 14.76 -14.12
C LEU A 397 -18.87 15.51 -14.34
N LEU A 398 -17.98 15.04 -15.22
CA LEU A 398 -16.75 15.76 -15.56
C LEU A 398 -17.03 17.12 -16.24
N GLN A 399 -18.09 17.20 -17.06
CA GLN A 399 -18.51 18.44 -17.72
C GLN A 399 -19.22 19.40 -16.77
N GLU A 400 -20.09 18.86 -15.91
CA GLU A 400 -20.95 19.65 -15.02
C GLU A 400 -20.23 20.10 -13.74
N ASP A 401 -19.52 19.19 -13.08
CA ASP A 401 -18.80 19.43 -11.83
C ASP A 401 -17.60 18.49 -11.67
N ALA A 402 -16.47 18.88 -12.27
CA ALA A 402 -15.21 18.15 -12.16
C ALA A 402 -14.78 17.97 -10.69
N GLN A 403 -15.04 18.94 -9.80
CA GLN A 403 -14.67 18.84 -8.40
C GLN A 403 -15.49 17.78 -7.66
N GLN A 404 -16.78 17.65 -7.97
CA GLN A 404 -17.60 16.56 -7.47
C GLN A 404 -17.09 15.20 -7.96
N LEU A 405 -16.65 15.09 -9.23
CA LEU A 405 -16.05 13.85 -9.73
C LEU A 405 -14.75 13.50 -9.00
N ALA A 406 -13.88 14.48 -8.75
CA ALA A 406 -12.67 14.32 -7.95
C ALA A 406 -12.99 13.79 -6.55
N ARG A 407 -14.03 14.32 -5.89
CA ARG A 407 -14.45 13.84 -4.55
C ARG A 407 -14.87 12.37 -4.54
N GLN A 408 -15.41 11.87 -5.64
CA GLN A 408 -15.96 10.51 -5.75
C GLN A 408 -14.99 9.49 -6.36
N ASN A 409 -13.89 9.94 -6.98
CA ASN A 409 -13.01 9.07 -7.75
C ASN A 409 -11.54 9.46 -7.62
N GLY A 410 -10.74 8.62 -6.97
CA GLY A 410 -9.31 8.91 -6.73
C GLY A 410 -8.44 9.05 -7.97
N LEU A 411 -8.81 8.50 -9.14
CA LEU A 411 -8.10 8.79 -10.39
C LEU A 411 -8.35 10.24 -10.82
N TRP A 412 -9.62 10.65 -10.81
CA TRP A 412 -9.99 12.01 -11.18
C TRP A 412 -9.56 13.03 -10.15
N GLU A 413 -9.49 12.67 -8.87
CA GLU A 413 -8.86 13.50 -7.83
C GLU A 413 -7.41 13.81 -8.19
N ALA A 414 -6.62 12.78 -8.54
CA ALA A 414 -5.24 12.95 -8.97
C ALA A 414 -5.13 13.82 -10.24
N ILE A 415 -5.97 13.60 -11.25
CA ILE A 415 -5.95 14.39 -12.49
C ILE A 415 -6.32 15.85 -12.20
N ILE A 416 -7.41 16.09 -11.48
CA ILE A 416 -8.02 17.41 -11.34
C ILE A 416 -7.21 18.29 -10.38
N HIS A 417 -6.61 17.74 -9.34
CA HIS A 417 -5.82 18.52 -8.38
C HIS A 417 -4.35 18.68 -8.82
N LEU A 418 -3.84 17.86 -9.74
CA LEU A 418 -2.42 17.86 -10.10
C LEU A 418 -2.12 18.27 -11.55
N SER A 419 -3.13 18.41 -12.41
CA SER A 419 -2.94 18.87 -13.80
C SER A 419 -3.37 20.31 -14.02
N ASN A 420 -2.86 20.92 -15.08
CA ASN A 420 -3.21 22.26 -15.54
C ASN A 420 -4.16 22.18 -16.75
N GLY A 421 -4.03 21.13 -17.56
CA GLY A 421 -4.95 20.82 -18.65
C GLY A 421 -5.35 19.34 -18.65
N VAL A 422 -6.56 19.06 -19.10
CA VAL A 422 -7.06 17.70 -19.34
C VAL A 422 -7.61 17.63 -20.76
N LEU A 423 -7.22 16.59 -21.50
CA LEU A 423 -7.79 16.20 -22.78
C LEU A 423 -8.32 14.77 -22.65
N VAL A 424 -9.62 14.57 -22.86
CA VAL A 424 -10.26 13.26 -22.84
C VAL A 424 -10.68 12.88 -24.25
N ASP A 425 -10.20 11.74 -24.74
CA ASP A 425 -10.63 11.15 -26.01
C ASP A 425 -11.06 9.68 -25.76
N SER A 426 -12.37 9.46 -25.75
CA SER A 426 -12.97 8.20 -25.33
C SER A 426 -13.97 7.68 -26.35
N PRO A 427 -13.99 6.36 -26.64
CA PRO A 427 -15.01 5.76 -27.51
C PRO A 427 -16.43 5.75 -26.91
N THR A 428 -16.59 6.21 -25.67
CA THR A 428 -17.88 6.29 -24.95
C THR A 428 -18.35 7.72 -24.75
N LEU A 429 -17.64 8.70 -25.31
CA LEU A 429 -17.99 10.11 -25.27
C LEU A 429 -18.76 10.45 -26.56
N ALA A 430 -20.00 10.93 -26.41
CA ALA A 430 -20.92 11.07 -27.55
C ALA A 430 -20.60 12.27 -28.47
N ASN A 431 -19.98 13.32 -27.93
CA ASN A 431 -19.90 14.64 -28.57
C ASN A 431 -18.46 15.07 -28.94
N GLY A 432 -17.58 14.12 -29.24
CA GLY A 432 -16.16 14.40 -29.50
C GLY A 432 -15.33 14.53 -28.20
N PRO A 433 -14.06 14.98 -28.27
CA PRO A 433 -13.19 15.10 -27.10
C PRO A 433 -13.71 16.11 -26.08
N LEU A 434 -13.24 15.98 -24.84
CA LEU A 434 -13.51 16.94 -23.76
C LEU A 434 -12.20 17.56 -23.29
N THR A 435 -12.20 18.88 -23.11
CA THR A 435 -11.06 19.62 -22.57
C THR A 435 -11.42 20.40 -21.32
N LEU A 436 -10.49 20.45 -20.36
CA LEU A 436 -10.59 21.27 -19.16
C LEU A 436 -9.29 22.02 -18.93
N LEU A 437 -9.41 23.30 -18.57
CA LEU A 437 -8.32 24.07 -17.97
C LEU A 437 -8.53 24.12 -16.47
N LEU A 438 -7.46 23.84 -15.74
CA LEU A 438 -7.45 23.70 -14.29
C LEU A 438 -6.44 24.69 -13.71
N THR A 439 -6.79 25.24 -12.54
CA THR A 439 -5.89 26.12 -11.78
C THR A 439 -5.72 25.56 -10.38
N PRO A 440 -5.03 24.42 -10.23
CA PRO A 440 -4.89 23.77 -8.94
C PRO A 440 -4.12 24.68 -7.98
N VAL A 441 -4.69 24.91 -6.79
CA VAL A 441 -4.01 25.61 -5.71
C VAL A 441 -3.21 24.58 -4.92
N ARG A 442 -1.90 24.77 -4.85
CA ARG A 442 -1.02 23.92 -4.05
C ARG A 442 -0.20 24.80 -3.15
N LYS A 443 -0.35 24.55 -1.85
CA LYS A 443 0.37 25.26 -0.81
C LYS A 443 0.97 24.22 0.09
N GLN A 444 2.30 24.15 0.07
CA GLN A 444 3.03 23.31 0.99
C GLN A 444 2.86 23.83 2.42
N ASN A 445 2.63 22.92 3.36
CA ASN A 445 2.68 23.21 4.79
C ASN A 445 4.12 23.07 5.32
N GLN A 446 4.51 24.04 6.15
CA GLN A 446 5.84 24.10 6.77
C GLN A 446 5.80 23.94 8.29
N HIS A 447 4.61 23.69 8.85
CA HIS A 447 4.39 23.62 10.29
C HIS A 447 4.01 22.21 10.72
N THR A 448 4.37 21.87 11.95
CA THR A 448 3.92 20.63 12.57
C THR A 448 2.38 20.58 12.62
N ILE A 449 1.81 19.44 12.26
CA ILE A 449 0.36 19.23 12.29
C ILE A 449 -0.05 18.78 13.68
N ARG A 450 -1.01 19.49 14.27
CA ARG A 450 -1.70 19.12 15.51
C ARG A 450 -3.20 19.07 15.29
N PHE A 451 -3.85 18.11 15.93
CA PHE A 451 -5.30 17.92 15.81
C PHE A 451 -5.90 17.43 17.14
N PRO A 452 -7.23 17.58 17.34
CA PRO A 452 -7.89 17.08 18.53
C PRO A 452 -7.63 15.59 18.73
N MET A 453 -7.41 15.17 19.98
CA MET A 453 -7.14 13.78 20.30
C MET A 453 -8.24 12.85 19.76
N ALA A 454 -7.82 11.73 19.19
CA ALA A 454 -8.73 10.70 18.71
C ALA A 454 -9.60 10.18 19.86
N SER A 455 -10.89 9.98 19.57
CA SER A 455 -11.87 9.47 20.51
C SER A 455 -12.07 7.98 20.31
N SER A 456 -12.56 7.33 21.36
CA SER A 456 -12.89 5.92 21.31
C SER A 456 -14.03 5.63 20.33
N VAL A 457 -14.05 4.42 19.78
CA VAL A 457 -15.00 4.01 18.75
C VAL A 457 -16.37 3.69 19.35
N THR A 458 -17.43 4.11 18.67
CA THR A 458 -18.82 3.77 18.99
C THR A 458 -19.45 2.78 18.03
N ASN A 459 -18.85 2.56 16.85
CA ASN A 459 -19.32 1.63 15.83
C ASN A 459 -18.23 0.62 15.48
N PHE A 460 -18.44 -0.64 15.85
CA PHE A 460 -17.54 -1.75 15.55
C PHE A 460 -17.74 -2.26 14.12
N SER A 461 -16.68 -2.77 13.49
CA SER A 461 -16.61 -3.19 12.09
C SER A 461 -15.69 -4.40 11.91
N GLU A 462 -15.49 -4.82 10.66
CA GLU A 462 -14.59 -5.94 10.28
C GLU A 462 -13.17 -5.75 10.84
N HIS A 463 -12.68 -4.51 10.93
CA HIS A 463 -11.37 -4.21 11.53
C HIS A 463 -11.24 -4.67 12.99
N ASP A 464 -12.30 -4.59 13.80
CA ASP A 464 -12.22 -5.02 15.21
C ASP A 464 -12.29 -6.54 15.33
N VAL A 465 -13.13 -7.16 14.49
CA VAL A 465 -13.20 -8.62 14.37
C VAL A 465 -11.83 -9.17 14.01
N ASP A 466 -11.20 -8.61 12.98
CA ASP A 466 -9.86 -8.99 12.57
C ASP A 466 -8.83 -8.75 13.66
N SER A 467 -8.88 -7.62 14.37
CA SER A 467 -7.98 -7.32 15.47
C SER A 467 -8.08 -8.35 16.59
N VAL A 468 -9.30 -8.76 16.96
CA VAL A 468 -9.54 -9.78 17.98
C VAL A 468 -9.00 -11.13 17.54
N ILE A 469 -9.32 -11.58 16.31
CA ILE A 469 -8.87 -12.86 15.76
C ILE A 469 -7.34 -12.89 15.67
N HIS A 470 -6.75 -11.85 15.08
CA HIS A 470 -5.30 -11.69 14.94
C HIS A 470 -4.58 -11.75 16.29
N LEU A 471 -5.02 -10.95 17.27
CA LEU A 471 -4.38 -10.94 18.58
C LEU A 471 -4.59 -12.25 19.35
N LEU A 472 -5.78 -12.86 19.23
CA LEU A 472 -6.09 -14.13 19.89
C LEU A 472 -5.17 -15.24 19.38
N PHE A 473 -5.00 -15.34 18.06
CA PHE A 473 -4.21 -16.40 17.42
C PHE A 473 -2.79 -15.97 17.02
N SER A 474 -2.34 -14.80 17.48
CA SER A 474 -0.97 -14.34 17.33
C SER A 474 0.02 -15.44 17.69
N THR A 475 1.01 -15.64 16.81
CA THR A 475 1.95 -16.77 16.86
C THR A 475 2.48 -17.02 18.27
N ASN A 476 2.32 -18.26 18.72
CA ASN A 476 2.76 -18.75 20.02
C ASN A 476 3.38 -20.13 19.85
N MET A 477 4.71 -20.16 19.85
CA MET A 477 5.47 -21.39 19.62
C MET A 477 5.32 -22.41 20.76
N GLU A 478 5.11 -21.95 22.01
CA GLU A 478 4.92 -22.84 23.16
C GLU A 478 3.61 -23.63 23.10
N MET A 479 2.57 -23.04 22.50
CA MET A 479 1.26 -23.67 22.29
C MET A 479 1.12 -24.29 20.89
N GLU A 480 2.20 -24.27 20.09
CA GLU A 480 2.23 -24.69 18.69
C GLU A 480 1.12 -24.03 17.86
N ILE A 481 1.04 -22.70 17.95
CA ILE A 481 0.08 -21.88 17.20
C ILE A 481 0.85 -20.92 16.33
N PHE A 482 0.53 -20.90 15.04
CA PHE A 482 1.18 -20.02 14.07
C PHE A 482 0.12 -19.36 13.18
N GLU A 483 0.13 -18.03 13.11
CA GLU A 483 -0.73 -17.29 12.19
C GLU A 483 -0.13 -17.36 10.78
N ALA A 484 -0.59 -18.34 10.01
CA ALA A 484 -0.11 -18.63 8.66
C ALA A 484 -0.45 -17.53 7.65
N MET A 485 -1.55 -16.82 7.86
CA MET A 485 -1.99 -15.70 7.02
C MET A 485 -2.95 -14.81 7.80
N CYS A 486 -2.79 -13.50 7.64
CA CYS A 486 -3.74 -12.47 8.08
C CYS A 486 -3.86 -11.42 6.98
N ASN A 487 -5.07 -11.20 6.48
CA ASN A 487 -5.38 -10.30 5.37
C ASN A 487 -6.64 -9.47 5.72
N PRO A 488 -6.56 -8.60 6.73
CA PRO A 488 -7.66 -7.70 7.06
C PRO A 488 -7.96 -6.75 5.89
N PRO A 489 -9.08 -6.01 5.90
CA PRO A 489 -9.33 -4.94 4.96
C PRO A 489 -8.14 -3.98 4.87
N GLY A 490 -7.68 -3.71 3.65
CA GLY A 490 -6.48 -2.89 3.40
C GLY A 490 -5.15 -3.64 3.47
N GLY A 491 -5.11 -4.85 4.03
CA GLY A 491 -3.90 -5.65 4.23
C GLY A 491 -3.16 -6.04 2.94
N ASP A 492 -1.84 -6.18 3.08
CA ASP A 492 -0.94 -6.56 2.00
C ASP A 492 -1.01 -8.06 1.64
N TRP A 493 -0.85 -8.39 0.36
CA TRP A 493 -1.06 -9.74 -0.20
C TRP A 493 0.19 -10.63 -0.11
N SER A 494 0.92 -10.50 0.99
CA SER A 494 2.32 -10.91 1.13
C SER A 494 2.58 -12.43 1.11
N GLY A 495 1.57 -13.27 1.35
CA GLY A 495 1.68 -14.73 1.21
C GLY A 495 0.89 -15.54 2.24
N LEU A 496 1.01 -16.86 2.15
CA LEU A 496 0.60 -17.82 3.18
C LEU A 496 1.84 -18.61 3.58
N SER A 497 2.10 -18.69 4.88
CA SER A 497 3.22 -19.42 5.45
C SER A 497 2.76 -20.68 6.19
N MET A 498 3.62 -21.69 6.31
CA MET A 498 3.41 -22.82 7.21
C MET A 498 4.70 -23.06 8.00
N MET A 499 4.56 -23.32 9.29
CA MET A 499 5.66 -23.54 10.23
C MET A 499 5.79 -25.04 10.53
N ASN A 500 7.02 -25.55 10.51
CA ASN A 500 7.34 -26.81 11.15
C ASN A 500 7.75 -26.51 12.59
N PHE A 501 6.89 -26.87 13.56
CA PHE A 501 7.13 -26.58 14.98
C PHE A 501 8.35 -27.32 15.57
N GLN A 502 8.74 -28.45 14.99
CA GLN A 502 9.89 -29.23 15.46
C GLN A 502 11.23 -28.65 14.99
N SER A 503 11.33 -28.30 13.69
CA SER A 503 12.56 -27.77 13.10
C SER A 503 12.67 -26.25 13.18
N GLY A 504 11.55 -25.55 13.43
CA GLY A 504 11.44 -24.10 13.33
C GLY A 504 11.57 -23.57 11.89
N SER A 505 11.47 -24.43 10.87
CA SER A 505 11.51 -24.01 9.48
C SER A 505 10.15 -23.53 9.00
N GLU A 506 10.14 -22.47 8.20
CA GLU A 506 8.93 -21.89 7.62
C GLU A 506 8.98 -21.99 6.09
N ILE A 507 7.89 -22.46 5.49
CA ILE A 507 7.69 -22.43 4.03
C ILE A 507 6.63 -21.39 3.69
N ARG A 508 6.73 -20.78 2.51
CA ARG A 508 5.81 -19.70 2.12
C ARG A 508 5.45 -19.72 0.63
N TRP A 509 4.17 -19.50 0.38
CA TRP A 509 3.64 -19.17 -0.95
C TRP A 509 3.46 -17.67 -1.06
N THR A 510 4.27 -17.01 -1.89
CA THR A 510 4.20 -15.57 -2.16
C THR A 510 3.25 -15.26 -3.32
N SER A 511 2.78 -14.01 -3.48
CA SER A 511 1.92 -13.61 -4.62
C SER A 511 0.68 -14.50 -4.80
N LEU A 512 -0.17 -14.57 -3.78
CA LEU A 512 -1.37 -15.41 -3.76
C LEU A 512 -2.44 -14.94 -4.77
N PRO A 513 -3.09 -15.85 -5.51
CA PRO A 513 -4.23 -15.48 -6.35
C PRO A 513 -5.44 -15.08 -5.49
N ARG A 514 -6.31 -14.20 -6.01
CA ARG A 514 -7.55 -13.82 -5.28
C ARG A 514 -8.56 -14.98 -5.16
N VAL A 515 -8.61 -15.85 -6.16
CA VAL A 515 -9.51 -17.00 -6.25
C VAL A 515 -8.69 -18.17 -6.82
N SER A 516 -8.92 -19.39 -6.32
CA SER A 516 -8.25 -20.57 -6.90
C SER A 516 -8.84 -20.90 -8.28
N ALA A 517 -8.11 -21.66 -9.09
CA ALA A 517 -8.55 -22.03 -10.44
C ALA A 517 -9.89 -22.81 -10.46
N VAL A 518 -10.26 -23.41 -9.33
CA VAL A 518 -11.47 -24.23 -9.15
C VAL A 518 -12.54 -23.53 -8.30
N GLY A 519 -12.44 -22.20 -8.10
CA GLY A 519 -13.49 -21.41 -7.42
C GLY A 519 -13.38 -21.32 -5.89
N GLY A 520 -12.26 -21.79 -5.31
CA GLY A 520 -11.93 -21.59 -3.90
C GLY A 520 -11.72 -20.10 -3.57
N LYS A 521 -12.17 -19.69 -2.38
CA LYS A 521 -12.07 -18.31 -1.89
C LYS A 521 -10.88 -18.21 -0.95
N ARG A 522 -10.04 -17.20 -1.16
CA ARG A 522 -8.94 -16.89 -0.26
C ARG A 522 -9.49 -16.47 1.12
N PRO A 523 -9.05 -17.09 2.22
CA PRO A 523 -9.41 -16.70 3.58
C PRO A 523 -8.86 -15.33 3.96
N ASP A 524 -9.47 -14.72 4.98
CA ASP A 524 -8.94 -13.51 5.64
C ASP A 524 -7.89 -13.91 6.68
N HIS A 525 -8.11 -15.01 7.42
CA HIS A 525 -7.12 -15.58 8.34
C HIS A 525 -6.88 -17.07 8.06
N VAL A 526 -5.65 -17.52 8.28
CA VAL A 526 -5.32 -18.95 8.36
C VAL A 526 -4.46 -19.16 9.61
N ILE A 527 -4.93 -20.01 10.51
CA ILE A 527 -4.24 -20.35 11.75
C ILE A 527 -3.80 -21.81 11.70
N GLN A 528 -2.53 -22.06 11.97
CA GLN A 528 -1.97 -23.41 12.08
C GLN A 528 -1.87 -23.82 13.54
N PHE A 529 -2.36 -25.04 13.82
CA PHE A 529 -2.25 -25.68 15.13
C PHE A 529 -1.42 -26.96 15.00
N GLY A 530 -0.33 -27.03 15.74
CA GLY A 530 0.45 -28.26 15.90
C GLY A 530 -0.28 -29.32 16.70
N SER A 531 0.21 -30.54 16.56
CA SER A 531 -0.20 -31.73 17.33
C SER A 531 1.04 -32.43 17.87
N GLU A 532 0.85 -33.38 18.78
CA GLU A 532 1.95 -34.22 19.29
C GLU A 532 2.59 -35.11 18.19
N SER A 533 1.90 -35.28 17.06
CA SER A 533 2.42 -35.91 15.83
C SER A 533 2.97 -34.87 14.84
N GLU A 534 3.65 -35.30 13.77
CA GLU A 534 4.03 -34.40 12.66
C GLU A 534 2.82 -33.83 11.88
N ASP A 535 1.60 -34.20 12.25
CA ASP A 535 0.35 -33.68 11.70
C ASP A 535 -0.01 -32.30 12.28
N PHE A 536 -0.78 -31.53 11.53
CA PHE A 536 -1.27 -30.22 11.95
C PHE A 536 -2.63 -29.91 11.33
N THR A 537 -3.37 -29.04 12.00
CA THR A 537 -4.67 -28.56 11.52
C THR A 537 -4.58 -27.10 11.12
N LEU A 538 -5.20 -26.75 10.00
CA LEU A 538 -5.37 -25.38 9.54
C LEU A 538 -6.82 -24.92 9.74
N LEU A 539 -7.00 -23.78 10.38
CA LEU A 539 -8.28 -23.10 10.49
C LEU A 539 -8.32 -21.93 9.51
N ALA A 540 -9.19 -22.02 8.51
CA ALA A 540 -9.42 -20.99 7.50
C ALA A 540 -10.64 -20.14 7.86
N ILE A 541 -10.46 -18.83 8.06
CA ILE A 541 -11.53 -17.93 8.53
C ILE A 541 -11.82 -16.86 7.49
N GLU A 542 -13.10 -16.61 7.23
CA GLU A 542 -13.58 -15.34 6.64
C GLU A 542 -14.19 -14.48 7.75
N SER A 543 -13.81 -13.22 7.80
CA SER A 543 -14.33 -12.23 8.75
C SER A 543 -15.20 -11.21 8.03
N LYS A 544 -16.27 -10.73 8.68
CA LYS A 544 -17.11 -9.62 8.18
C LYS A 544 -17.60 -8.75 9.33
N ASP A 545 -17.97 -7.52 9.04
CA ASP A 545 -18.61 -6.63 10.03
C ASP A 545 -19.97 -7.17 10.48
N ILE A 546 -20.79 -7.67 9.56
CA ILE A 546 -22.10 -8.26 9.86
C ILE A 546 -22.25 -9.63 9.20
N PRO A 547 -22.95 -10.58 9.85
CA PRO A 547 -23.06 -11.94 9.34
C PRO A 547 -23.77 -12.03 7.99
N SER A 548 -24.71 -11.12 7.68
CA SER A 548 -25.43 -11.10 6.40
C SER A 548 -24.57 -10.79 5.18
N LYS A 549 -23.35 -10.29 5.36
CA LYS A 549 -22.38 -10.12 4.26
C LYS A 549 -21.57 -11.38 3.97
N ILE A 550 -21.67 -12.41 4.81
CA ILE A 550 -21.02 -13.70 4.59
C ILE A 550 -21.82 -14.48 3.54
N ALA A 551 -21.13 -14.89 2.48
CA ALA A 551 -21.72 -15.66 1.40
C ALA A 551 -22.09 -17.08 1.83
N ASP A 552 -23.12 -17.63 1.19
CA ASP A 552 -23.56 -19.01 1.37
C ASP A 552 -22.46 -20.01 0.94
N ASN A 553 -22.43 -21.18 1.59
CA ASN A 553 -21.49 -22.27 1.29
C ASN A 553 -20.02 -21.81 1.20
N LEU A 554 -19.59 -20.96 2.14
CA LEU A 554 -18.25 -20.39 2.11
C LEU A 554 -17.19 -21.33 2.69
N GLY A 555 -17.53 -22.13 3.71
CA GLY A 555 -16.62 -23.05 4.38
C GLY A 555 -15.85 -23.95 3.42
N PRO A 556 -16.54 -24.76 2.59
CA PRO A 556 -15.90 -25.61 1.59
C PRO A 556 -15.05 -24.84 0.56
N ARG A 557 -15.39 -23.57 0.28
CA ARG A 557 -14.61 -22.74 -0.66
C ARG A 557 -13.32 -22.24 -0.02
N LEU A 558 -13.30 -21.99 1.30
CA LEU A 558 -12.10 -21.64 2.05
C LEU A 558 -11.15 -22.84 2.12
N THR A 559 -11.66 -24.03 2.47
CA THR A 559 -10.85 -25.25 2.54
C THR A 559 -10.26 -25.61 1.18
N THR A 560 -11.08 -25.59 0.12
CA THR A 560 -10.65 -25.83 -1.27
C THR A 560 -9.53 -24.88 -1.69
N TYR A 561 -9.52 -23.63 -1.23
CA TYR A 561 -8.46 -22.70 -1.58
C TYR A 561 -7.10 -23.16 -1.03
N ILE A 562 -7.05 -23.56 0.24
CA ILE A 562 -5.82 -24.02 0.90
C ILE A 562 -5.37 -25.36 0.32
N GLU A 563 -6.28 -26.32 0.11
CA GLU A 563 -5.98 -27.62 -0.51
C GLU A 563 -5.35 -27.49 -1.90
N GLN A 564 -5.79 -26.51 -2.69
CA GLN A 564 -5.23 -26.28 -4.02
C GLN A 564 -3.87 -25.60 -3.96
N LEU A 565 -3.67 -24.74 -2.95
CA LEU A 565 -2.38 -24.11 -2.73
C LEU A 565 -1.33 -25.13 -2.26
N SER A 566 -1.69 -26.01 -1.32
CA SER A 566 -0.79 -27.03 -0.76
C SER A 566 -0.39 -28.12 -1.77
N LYS A 567 -1.18 -28.32 -2.84
CA LYS A 567 -0.80 -29.17 -3.98
C LYS A 567 0.34 -28.61 -4.83
N MET A 568 0.64 -27.32 -4.68
CA MET A 568 1.71 -26.66 -5.41
C MET A 568 2.93 -26.49 -4.48
N PRO A 569 4.16 -26.63 -4.99
CA PRO A 569 5.34 -26.39 -4.16
C PRO A 569 5.33 -24.95 -3.63
N PRO A 570 5.82 -24.72 -2.39
CA PRO A 570 6.05 -23.38 -1.89
C PRO A 570 7.08 -22.66 -2.76
N ILE A 571 7.12 -21.33 -2.64
CA ILE A 571 8.07 -20.51 -3.41
C ILE A 571 9.36 -20.33 -2.63
N THR A 572 9.27 -20.21 -1.31
CA THR A 572 10.40 -19.89 -0.45
C THR A 572 10.38 -20.71 0.83
N VAL A 573 11.56 -20.89 1.40
CA VAL A 573 11.78 -21.50 2.71
C VAL A 573 12.71 -20.62 3.54
N ARG A 574 12.49 -20.64 4.84
CA ARG A 574 13.37 -20.06 5.84
C ARG A 574 13.67 -21.15 6.87
N LYS A 575 14.94 -21.52 7.02
CA LYS A 575 15.38 -22.41 8.11
C LYS A 575 15.52 -21.57 9.37
N SER A 576 15.37 -22.17 10.55
CA SER A 576 15.31 -21.44 11.83
C SER A 576 16.34 -20.30 11.92
N ALA A 577 15.85 -19.06 12.08
CA ALA A 577 16.64 -17.82 12.14
C ALA A 577 17.53 -17.49 10.93
N SER A 578 17.34 -18.12 9.76
CA SER A 578 18.03 -17.78 8.51
C SER A 578 17.27 -16.73 7.69
N ASP A 579 17.92 -16.20 6.65
CA ASP A 579 17.23 -15.46 5.60
C ASP A 579 16.33 -16.39 4.76
N TRP A 580 15.37 -15.77 4.06
CA TRP A 580 14.54 -16.46 3.09
C TRP A 580 15.36 -16.92 1.88
N GLN A 581 15.07 -18.13 1.41
CA GLN A 581 15.67 -18.72 0.23
C GLN A 581 14.59 -19.26 -0.71
N LEU A 582 14.90 -19.31 -2.00
CA LEU A 582 14.02 -19.99 -2.96
C LEU A 582 13.93 -21.48 -2.61
N TRP A 583 12.72 -22.03 -2.70
CA TRP A 583 12.50 -23.46 -2.51
C TRP A 583 13.26 -24.27 -3.55
N GLN A 584 14.14 -25.16 -3.10
CA GLN A 584 14.73 -26.23 -3.91
C GLN A 584 14.11 -27.55 -3.44
N ASN A 585 13.68 -28.40 -4.38
CA ASN A 585 12.95 -29.64 -4.05
C ASN A 585 13.71 -30.52 -3.03
N ASP A 586 12.93 -31.32 -2.27
CA ASP A 586 13.32 -32.43 -1.37
C ASP A 586 13.47 -32.17 0.15
N GLU A 587 13.10 -31.02 0.71
CA GLU A 587 13.38 -30.76 2.14
C GLU A 587 12.20 -30.77 3.14
N LEU A 588 10.93 -30.72 2.72
CA LEU A 588 9.81 -31.02 3.61
C LEU A 588 8.76 -31.86 2.89
N ALA A 589 8.57 -33.11 3.36
CA ALA A 589 7.36 -33.84 3.06
C ALA A 589 6.20 -33.11 3.75
N MET A 590 5.41 -32.36 2.99
CA MET A 590 4.19 -31.79 3.55
C MET A 590 3.18 -32.92 3.70
N THR A 591 2.86 -33.28 4.94
CA THR A 591 1.63 -34.00 5.24
C THR A 591 0.45 -33.16 4.73
N SER A 592 -0.57 -33.83 4.19
CA SER A 592 -1.77 -33.10 3.76
C SER A 592 -2.45 -32.56 5.01
N PRO A 593 -2.63 -31.24 5.13
CA PRO A 593 -3.19 -30.66 6.34
C PRO A 593 -4.66 -31.06 6.50
N ASP A 594 -5.08 -31.34 7.72
CA ASP A 594 -6.49 -31.29 8.06
C ASP A 594 -6.92 -29.82 8.05
N ILE A 595 -7.99 -29.49 7.31
CA ILE A 595 -8.44 -28.10 7.16
C ILE A 595 -9.88 -28.00 7.65
N ILE A 596 -10.09 -27.13 8.62
CA ILE A 596 -11.41 -26.72 9.10
C ILE A 596 -11.69 -25.27 8.71
N SER A 597 -12.96 -24.93 8.61
CA SER A 597 -13.41 -23.61 8.18
C SER A 597 -14.18 -22.87 9.25
N GLY A 598 -14.04 -21.55 9.28
CA GLY A 598 -14.69 -20.68 10.25
C GLY A 598 -15.25 -19.39 9.67
N GLY A 599 -16.27 -18.87 10.33
CA GLY A 599 -16.79 -17.53 10.10
C GLY A 599 -16.61 -16.66 11.34
N ALA A 600 -16.15 -15.42 11.17
CA ALA A 600 -16.02 -14.43 12.24
C ALA A 600 -16.82 -13.16 11.95
N PHE A 601 -17.55 -12.62 12.93
CA PHE A 601 -18.33 -11.39 12.75
C PHE A 601 -18.67 -10.67 14.07
N CYS A 602 -19.14 -9.41 13.99
CA CYS A 602 -19.69 -8.72 15.15
C CYS A 602 -20.99 -9.40 15.62
N TRP A 603 -21.11 -9.67 16.92
CA TRP A 603 -22.30 -10.28 17.52
C TRP A 603 -23.56 -9.47 17.24
N THR A 604 -24.63 -10.21 16.94
CA THR A 604 -25.97 -9.67 16.68
C THR A 604 -26.99 -10.38 17.57
N LYS A 605 -27.05 -11.71 17.49
CA LYS A 605 -27.94 -12.58 18.24
C LYS A 605 -27.51 -14.03 18.13
N GLU A 606 -27.87 -14.83 19.13
CA GLU A 606 -27.54 -16.25 19.21
C GLU A 606 -28.00 -17.08 17.99
N SER A 607 -29.19 -16.80 17.46
CA SER A 607 -29.71 -17.54 16.29
C SER A 607 -28.80 -17.42 15.06
N ASP A 608 -28.00 -16.35 14.96
CA ASP A 608 -27.09 -16.17 13.84
C ASP A 608 -25.91 -17.15 13.92
N LEU A 609 -25.45 -17.56 15.11
CA LEU A 609 -24.41 -18.59 15.23
C LEU A 609 -24.84 -19.88 14.52
N THR A 610 -26.00 -20.42 14.89
CA THR A 610 -26.51 -21.67 14.32
C THR A 610 -26.84 -21.51 12.83
N LEU A 611 -27.43 -20.37 12.45
CA LEU A 611 -27.76 -20.09 11.07
C LEU A 611 -26.52 -20.12 10.18
N TYR A 612 -25.46 -19.38 10.51
CA TYR A 612 -24.28 -19.26 9.65
C TYR A 612 -23.35 -20.47 9.74
N LEU A 613 -23.29 -21.16 10.89
CA LEU A 613 -22.62 -22.47 10.97
C LEU A 613 -23.21 -23.47 9.97
N LYS A 614 -24.54 -23.48 9.81
CA LYS A 614 -25.23 -24.36 8.86
C LYS A 614 -25.19 -23.83 7.43
N LYS A 615 -25.59 -22.58 7.23
CA LYS A 615 -25.76 -21.92 5.92
C LYS A 615 -24.45 -21.81 5.15
N CYS A 616 -23.35 -21.55 5.84
CA CYS A 616 -22.03 -21.41 5.23
C CYS A 616 -21.22 -22.71 5.29
N GLU A 617 -21.75 -23.76 5.91
CA GLU A 617 -21.08 -25.03 6.15
C GLU A 617 -19.74 -24.88 6.90
N PHE A 618 -19.70 -23.98 7.89
CA PHE A 618 -18.53 -23.80 8.74
C PHE A 618 -18.44 -24.89 9.82
N ASP A 619 -17.22 -25.14 10.28
CA ASP A 619 -16.90 -26.00 11.42
C ASP A 619 -16.91 -25.23 12.74
N VAL A 620 -16.63 -23.92 12.67
CA VAL A 620 -16.67 -23.01 13.82
C VAL A 620 -17.26 -21.64 13.44
N VAL A 621 -18.03 -21.04 14.33
CA VAL A 621 -18.45 -19.64 14.22
C VAL A 621 -18.00 -18.88 15.46
N MET A 622 -17.37 -17.73 15.22
CA MET A 622 -16.84 -16.82 16.22
C MET A 622 -17.55 -15.47 16.09
N ALA A 623 -18.43 -15.14 17.03
CA ALA A 623 -19.10 -13.85 17.03
C ALA A 623 -18.65 -13.01 18.22
N ILE A 624 -18.28 -11.76 17.98
CA ILE A 624 -17.65 -10.92 19.00
C ILE A 624 -18.61 -9.81 19.40
N GLU A 625 -19.04 -9.85 20.66
CA GLU A 625 -19.81 -8.79 21.31
C GLU A 625 -18.85 -7.77 21.93
N PHE A 626 -19.10 -6.51 21.63
CA PHE A 626 -18.35 -5.38 22.12
C PHE A 626 -19.24 -4.54 23.05
N ASP A 627 -19.07 -4.70 24.36
CA ASP A 627 -19.96 -4.09 25.37
C ASP A 627 -19.85 -2.55 25.39
N SER A 628 -18.64 -1.99 25.38
CA SER A 628 -18.33 -0.56 25.22
C SER A 628 -16.82 -0.30 25.19
N ILE A 629 -16.48 0.98 24.99
CA ILE A 629 -15.14 1.57 25.20
C ILE A 629 -14.59 1.12 26.57
N GLU A 630 -13.36 0.59 26.58
CA GLU A 630 -12.62 0.10 27.77
C GLU A 630 -13.19 -1.13 28.50
N GLN A 631 -14.24 -1.79 28.00
CA GLN A 631 -14.76 -3.03 28.58
C GLN A 631 -14.21 -4.30 27.89
N SER A 632 -14.47 -5.45 28.51
CA SER A 632 -14.13 -6.75 27.92
C SER A 632 -14.92 -6.97 26.63
N ALA A 633 -14.30 -7.59 25.63
CA ALA A 633 -15.05 -8.21 24.53
C ALA A 633 -15.54 -9.60 24.97
N LEU A 634 -16.69 -10.03 24.46
CA LEU A 634 -17.21 -11.38 24.66
C LEU A 634 -17.19 -12.14 23.32
N LEU A 635 -16.42 -13.22 23.27
CA LEU A 635 -16.38 -14.13 22.13
C LEU A 635 -17.40 -15.25 22.33
N HIS A 636 -18.47 -15.19 21.55
CA HIS A 636 -19.46 -16.26 21.41
C HIS A 636 -18.93 -17.28 20.41
N LEU A 637 -18.92 -18.54 20.82
CA LEU A 637 -18.32 -19.63 20.08
C LEU A 637 -19.33 -20.77 19.91
N LEU A 638 -19.52 -21.21 18.66
CA LEU A 638 -20.29 -22.40 18.34
C LEU A 638 -19.45 -23.29 17.42
N LEU A 639 -19.28 -24.57 17.79
CA LEU A 639 -18.41 -25.51 17.08
C LEU A 639 -19.15 -26.77 16.67
N ARG A 640 -18.70 -27.40 15.58
CA ARG A 640 -19.00 -28.79 15.24
C ARG A 640 -17.99 -29.74 15.91
N PRO A 641 -18.29 -31.05 16.00
CA PRO A 641 -17.38 -32.02 16.61
C PRO A 641 -15.94 -31.99 16.08
N ALA A 642 -15.77 -31.75 14.76
CA ALA A 642 -14.45 -31.66 14.13
C ALA A 642 -13.58 -30.49 14.64
N ALA A 643 -14.18 -29.46 15.24
CA ALA A 643 -13.50 -28.27 15.74
C ALA A 643 -13.43 -28.20 17.29
N GLU A 644 -13.97 -29.18 18.02
CA GLU A 644 -14.01 -29.16 19.50
C GLU A 644 -12.63 -29.06 20.15
N PHE A 645 -11.58 -29.56 19.49
CA PHE A 645 -10.20 -29.45 19.96
C PHE A 645 -9.72 -28.00 20.11
N LEU A 646 -10.35 -27.04 19.41
CA LEU A 646 -10.02 -25.61 19.52
C LEU A 646 -10.40 -25.04 20.88
N LEU A 647 -11.42 -25.58 21.54
CA LEU A 647 -11.99 -24.99 22.75
C LEU A 647 -10.96 -24.83 23.89
N PRO A 648 -10.21 -25.86 24.31
CA PRO A 648 -9.17 -25.69 25.33
C PRO A 648 -8.06 -24.72 24.90
N LYS A 649 -7.69 -24.69 23.60
CA LYS A 649 -6.69 -23.75 23.08
C LYS A 649 -7.18 -22.30 23.13
N ILE A 650 -8.43 -22.04 22.73
CA ILE A 650 -9.05 -20.71 22.79
C ILE A 650 -9.16 -20.21 24.23
N TYR A 651 -9.58 -21.07 25.18
CA TYR A 651 -9.61 -20.71 26.59
C TYR A 651 -8.22 -20.33 27.13
N SER A 652 -7.18 -21.11 26.79
CA SER A 652 -5.80 -20.80 27.17
C SER A 652 -5.33 -19.45 26.59
N LEU A 653 -5.58 -19.21 25.30
CA LEU A 653 -5.21 -17.97 24.62
C LEU A 653 -5.94 -16.76 25.20
N ALA A 654 -7.23 -16.89 25.54
CA ALA A 654 -8.03 -15.82 26.13
C ALA A 654 -7.50 -15.38 27.52
N GLN A 655 -6.83 -16.26 28.27
CA GLN A 655 -6.23 -15.89 29.56
C GLN A 655 -5.15 -14.81 29.41
N ARG A 656 -4.47 -14.72 28.26
CA ARG A 656 -3.47 -13.67 27.94
C ARG A 656 -4.07 -12.26 27.96
N PHE A 657 -5.39 -12.15 27.86
CA PHE A 657 -6.11 -10.87 27.87
C PHE A 657 -6.53 -10.44 29.29
N GLY A 658 -6.21 -11.22 30.34
CA GLY A 658 -6.51 -10.85 31.73
C GLY A 658 -8.00 -10.54 32.00
N GLY A 659 -8.90 -11.28 31.35
CA GLY A 659 -10.35 -11.07 31.44
C GLY A 659 -10.91 -9.99 30.51
N ARG A 660 -10.08 -9.34 29.68
CA ARG A 660 -10.51 -8.40 28.62
C ARG A 660 -11.08 -9.09 27.38
N LEU A 661 -10.94 -10.41 27.30
CA LEU A 661 -11.66 -11.26 26.35
C LEU A 661 -12.30 -12.41 27.14
N LYS A 662 -13.62 -12.46 27.15
CA LYS A 662 -14.42 -13.52 27.76
C LYS A 662 -14.89 -14.49 26.68
N ILE A 663 -15.14 -15.74 27.05
CA ILE A 663 -15.61 -16.79 26.14
C ILE A 663 -16.97 -17.31 26.61
N GLN A 664 -17.93 -17.38 25.69
CA GLN A 664 -19.21 -18.05 25.87
C GLN A 664 -19.42 -19.09 24.77
N VAL A 665 -19.65 -20.35 25.18
CA VAL A 665 -19.89 -21.47 24.26
C VAL A 665 -21.39 -21.71 24.17
N HIS A 666 -21.90 -21.94 22.95
CA HIS A 666 -23.31 -22.20 22.65
C HIS A 666 -23.56 -23.62 22.17
#